data_AF-A0A1R2B8Z7-F1
#
_entry.id   AF-A0A1R2B8Z7-F1
#
_cell.length_a   1.000
_cell.length_b   1.000
_cell.length_c   1.000
_cell.angle_alpha   90.00
_cell.angle_beta   90.00
_cell.angle_gamma   90.00
#
_symmetry.space_group_name_H-M   'P 1'
#
loop_
_entity.id
_entity.type
_entity.pdbx_description
1 polymer ?
#
loop_
_entity_poly.entity_id
_entity_poly.type
_entity_poly.pdbx_seq_one_letter_code
_entity_poly.pdbx_strand_id
1 'polypeptide(L)'
;MESFDCIISTSSLNKNKTQKLLLDESLLPKDLDLRSPQTSENSLLLSSYLSQSATIENAQLHGQANLVYKSEESFTLNSERCPCCKLPIKQKQFSLFCSNLELNCLGASFPLFFTIVKYLIFWMLFVFIFACIPCIVQLTLNGNMIVNSSKEDSNRRDNFTVMMPFLHCIMCFLMMPYFLFYRNRLRRKVFEVEMKSSRPSDFTLLIKGLPKTYKNEELKSHIEKYIAESEIDIKIVSIVVAYNMSKFLKYQKKKRRQAFTLNYIQKYQISTGVYPKKLTWYLCLKKYNSEETYKEKINRLESLQNKCLQKIAKKNLTSYAFVTFNKRLETRKFFNLWRKSYWSWLISCCFFCCTKENFHNFKGNYIYAKLPAEPCDIYWGNLSKSGFHKSCNRFITFIVVFLTISLTFSCLLPLQQLQVSSTEENNISWELDETINFSISLVTVIINILLSFLIRKYSKFESYISHTTYNLSVMDKIVIFMFFNTIILKISVYAGAHGSHWFAKDGLAYSVFWLEMVNAFVSPILYLINFENLVKMFRRYLAIKNYNKIGVLKLSQYRANKIFQGPKLDLADRFANILKTVVLSLFFAPIVPIGVLIGILGIIFETVIFKYMLIRVHNRPRKHNAELALEAWEWVPWVMIGYIIGIMIFYLGINEASDSVMDSLLSMCICFVILMFISKRCKCCCDNYLKNIMKITHIDEKANDYFEFLPSFTSDYERENHVTRKIGWEKWIKFAKQKRKEIYYNY
;
A
#
# COMPACT_ATOMS: atom_id res chain seq x y z
N MET A 1 3.02 -24.24 -5.64
CA MET A 1 4.01 -24.26 -6.74
C MET A 1 5.45 -24.09 -6.22
N GLU A 2 5.92 -25.01 -5.37
CA GLU A 2 7.35 -25.34 -5.19
C GLU A 2 7.43 -26.87 -5.01
N SER A 3 6.99 -27.60 -6.04
CA SER A 3 7.00 -29.07 -6.18
C SER A 3 7.05 -29.40 -7.68
N PHE A 4 7.66 -30.55 -8.04
CA PHE A 4 7.92 -31.03 -9.42
C PHE A 4 8.80 -30.13 -10.30
N ASP A 5 10.06 -30.55 -10.50
CA ASP A 5 11.00 -30.16 -11.59
C ASP A 5 12.35 -30.91 -11.35
N CYS A 6 12.34 -32.25 -11.46
CA CYS A 6 13.49 -33.16 -11.37
C CYS A 6 13.17 -34.46 -12.14
N ILE A 7 14.19 -35.18 -12.65
CA ILE A 7 14.11 -36.10 -13.83
C ILE A 7 14.06 -35.23 -15.10
N ILE A 8 14.84 -35.35 -16.18
CA ILE A 8 15.82 -36.30 -16.79
C ILE A 8 17.21 -35.56 -16.92
N SER A 9 18.44 -36.10 -16.99
CA SER A 9 19.12 -37.42 -16.88
C SER A 9 20.57 -37.20 -16.35
N THR A 10 21.47 -38.19 -16.46
CA THR A 10 22.94 -38.06 -16.28
C THR A 10 23.72 -38.93 -17.26
N SER A 11 24.75 -38.39 -17.93
CA SER A 11 25.82 -39.18 -18.59
C SER A 11 27.18 -38.47 -18.53
N SER A 12 28.00 -39.02 -17.63
CA SER A 12 29.47 -39.12 -17.61
C SER A 12 30.30 -38.69 -18.82
N LEU A 13 31.43 -37.99 -18.56
CA LEU A 13 32.76 -38.36 -19.08
C LEU A 13 33.92 -37.76 -18.24
N ASN A 14 35.08 -38.44 -18.29
CA ASN A 14 36.38 -38.18 -17.64
C ASN A 14 37.13 -36.97 -18.28
N LYS A 15 38.24 -36.39 -17.77
CA LYS A 15 38.94 -36.32 -16.45
C LYS A 15 40.07 -35.25 -16.51
N ASN A 16 40.47 -34.75 -15.33
CA ASN A 16 41.84 -34.32 -14.93
C ASN A 16 42.56 -33.09 -15.57
N LYS A 17 43.38 -32.46 -14.71
CA LYS A 17 44.45 -31.45 -14.94
C LYS A 17 43.94 -30.04 -15.41
N THR A 18 44.53 -28.91 -14.99
CA THR A 18 45.75 -28.64 -14.16
C THR A 18 45.49 -27.53 -13.11
N GLN A 19 46.43 -27.28 -12.20
CA GLN A 19 46.32 -26.35 -11.07
C GLN A 19 47.14 -25.04 -11.22
N LYS A 20 46.82 -24.07 -10.36
CA LYS A 20 47.71 -23.06 -9.74
C LYS A 20 48.21 -21.88 -10.60
N LEU A 21 48.73 -20.88 -9.85
CA LEU A 21 49.26 -19.57 -10.25
C LEU A 21 48.19 -18.58 -10.75
N LEU A 22 48.23 -17.28 -10.42
CA LEU A 22 49.23 -16.51 -9.66
C LEU A 22 48.72 -16.05 -8.28
N LEU A 23 49.66 -15.64 -7.43
CA LEU A 23 49.44 -14.92 -6.16
C LEU A 23 49.69 -13.42 -6.37
N ASP A 24 49.47 -12.63 -5.30
CA ASP A 24 50.04 -11.31 -5.02
C ASP A 24 49.97 -10.20 -6.09
N GLU A 25 49.04 -9.27 -5.87
CA GLU A 25 49.31 -7.86 -6.15
C GLU A 25 48.64 -6.99 -5.07
N SER A 26 49.39 -6.73 -4.01
CA SER A 26 48.95 -5.89 -2.88
C SER A 26 50.05 -4.92 -2.46
N LEU A 27 49.95 -3.65 -2.84
CA LEU A 27 50.75 -2.55 -2.29
C LEU A 27 50.11 -1.19 -2.68
N LEU A 28 50.29 -0.21 -1.78
CA LEU A 28 50.05 1.24 -1.96
C LEU A 28 48.58 1.72 -2.17
N PRO A 29 48.23 2.91 -1.64
CA PRO A 29 48.66 3.50 -0.38
C PRO A 29 47.48 3.87 0.54
N LYS A 30 47.80 4.45 1.71
CA LYS A 30 46.81 5.16 2.54
C LYS A 30 46.52 6.56 1.94
N ASP A 31 45.68 7.32 2.63
CA ASP A 31 45.48 8.77 2.46
C ASP A 31 44.76 9.21 1.16
N LEU A 32 43.43 8.98 1.13
CA LEU A 32 42.53 9.74 0.25
C LEU A 32 41.08 9.76 0.81
N ASP A 33 40.89 10.58 1.84
CA ASP A 33 39.60 10.74 2.53
C ASP A 33 38.59 11.60 1.71
N LEU A 34 37.37 11.76 2.23
CA LEU A 34 36.33 12.66 1.70
C LEU A 34 35.85 12.42 0.25
N ARG A 35 35.21 11.27 -0.02
CA ARG A 35 34.15 11.19 -1.06
C ARG A 35 33.04 10.19 -0.74
N SER A 36 31.82 10.53 -1.17
CA SER A 36 30.68 9.62 -1.20
C SER A 36 30.98 8.42 -2.11
N PRO A 37 30.63 7.17 -1.70
CA PRO A 37 31.21 5.96 -2.30
C PRO A 37 30.77 5.72 -3.76
N GLN A 38 31.69 5.26 -4.60
CA GLN A 38 31.43 4.92 -6.01
C GLN A 38 30.38 3.79 -6.12
N THR A 39 29.17 4.08 -6.59
CA THR A 39 28.02 3.16 -6.49
C THR A 39 27.85 2.15 -7.63
N SER A 40 28.61 2.24 -8.72
CA SER A 40 28.54 1.28 -9.85
C SER A 40 29.10 -0.10 -9.44
N GLU A 41 30.35 -0.16 -9.03
CA GLU A 41 31.01 -1.38 -8.50
C GLU A 41 30.40 -1.81 -7.16
N ASN A 42 30.15 -0.85 -6.26
CA ASN A 42 29.46 -1.13 -5.00
C ASN A 42 28.06 -1.73 -5.21
N SER A 43 27.39 -1.58 -6.36
CA SER A 43 26.13 -2.28 -6.62
C SER A 43 26.32 -3.79 -6.84
N LEU A 44 27.44 -4.21 -7.43
CA LEU A 44 27.82 -5.61 -7.61
C LEU A 44 28.39 -6.18 -6.30
N LEU A 45 29.33 -5.48 -5.66
CA LEU A 45 29.90 -5.84 -4.35
C LEU A 45 28.83 -5.94 -3.27
N LEU A 46 27.91 -4.97 -3.16
CA LEU A 46 26.78 -5.07 -2.23
C LEU A 46 25.89 -6.28 -2.55
N SER A 47 25.72 -6.63 -3.84
CA SER A 47 24.92 -7.80 -4.22
C SER A 47 25.61 -9.13 -3.92
N SER A 48 26.95 -9.19 -3.92
CA SER A 48 27.72 -10.36 -3.51
C SER A 48 27.74 -10.46 -1.98
N TYR A 49 28.07 -9.37 -1.27
CA TYR A 49 28.01 -9.25 0.20
C TYR A 49 26.64 -9.64 0.77
N LEU A 50 25.53 -9.12 0.22
CA LEU A 50 24.16 -9.50 0.63
C LEU A 50 23.82 -10.98 0.35
N SER A 51 24.60 -11.65 -0.51
CA SER A 51 24.51 -13.09 -0.75
C SER A 51 25.50 -13.94 0.06
N GLN A 52 26.51 -13.35 0.71
CA GLN A 52 27.38 -14.07 1.65
C GLN A 52 26.58 -14.55 2.88
N SER A 53 27.13 -15.56 3.55
CA SER A 53 26.67 -16.04 4.86
C SER A 53 26.78 -14.94 5.93
N ALA A 54 25.70 -14.75 6.67
CA ALA A 54 25.49 -13.60 7.53
C ALA A 54 26.35 -13.58 8.80
N THR A 55 26.61 -12.38 9.33
CA THR A 55 26.93 -12.16 10.75
C THR A 55 25.74 -11.53 11.49
N ILE A 56 25.62 -11.83 12.79
CA ILE A 56 24.50 -11.37 13.62
C ILE A 56 24.57 -9.86 13.87
N GLU A 57 25.75 -9.37 14.24
CA GLU A 57 26.02 -7.95 14.49
C GLU A 57 25.61 -7.07 13.30
N ASN A 58 26.09 -7.37 12.08
CA ASN A 58 25.71 -6.62 10.88
C ASN A 58 24.20 -6.65 10.61
N ALA A 59 23.49 -7.71 11.04
CA ALA A 59 22.04 -7.79 10.94
C ALA A 59 21.34 -6.97 12.04
N GLN A 60 21.87 -6.92 13.26
CA GLN A 60 21.39 -6.06 14.36
C GLN A 60 21.59 -4.57 14.04
N LEU A 61 22.79 -4.17 13.61
CA LEU A 61 23.11 -2.81 13.14
C LEU A 61 22.22 -2.41 11.96
N HIS A 62 21.93 -3.33 11.03
CA HIS A 62 20.96 -3.10 9.97
C HIS A 62 19.52 -3.00 10.48
N GLY A 63 19.15 -3.77 11.51
CA GLY A 63 17.85 -3.67 12.17
C GLY A 63 17.63 -2.29 12.78
N GLN A 64 18.59 -1.84 13.59
CA GLN A 64 18.61 -0.51 14.21
C GLN A 64 18.54 0.60 13.14
N ALA A 65 19.46 0.60 12.16
CA ALA A 65 19.50 1.62 11.10
C ALA A 65 18.28 1.63 10.15
N ASN A 66 17.36 0.68 10.28
CA ASN A 66 16.09 0.63 9.55
C ASN A 66 14.86 0.95 10.42
N LEU A 67 15.00 1.45 11.65
CA LEU A 67 13.88 1.99 12.43
C LEU A 67 13.47 3.40 11.97
N VAL A 68 12.41 3.95 12.57
CA VAL A 68 11.85 5.27 12.24
C VAL A 68 12.45 6.35 13.16
N TYR A 69 13.22 7.25 12.57
CA TYR A 69 13.96 8.31 13.25
C TYR A 69 13.69 9.68 12.62
N LYS A 70 13.92 10.75 13.41
CA LYS A 70 13.91 12.13 12.93
C LYS A 70 14.97 12.29 11.84
N SER A 71 14.63 13.11 10.83
CA SER A 71 15.51 13.42 9.70
C SER A 71 16.23 14.77 9.85
N GLU A 72 16.25 15.31 11.07
CA GLU A 72 16.98 16.52 11.48
C GLU A 72 18.48 16.40 11.15
N GLU A 73 19.05 17.48 10.61
CA GLU A 73 20.41 17.66 10.07
C GLU A 73 21.17 16.43 9.50
N SER A 74 21.12 16.33 8.17
CA SER A 74 22.26 16.02 7.28
C SER A 74 23.45 15.21 7.82
N PHE A 75 23.48 13.91 7.52
CA PHE A 75 24.67 13.16 7.08
C PHE A 75 26.03 13.50 7.72
N THR A 76 26.09 13.74 9.03
CA THR A 76 27.33 14.10 9.73
C THR A 76 28.43 13.08 9.41
N LEU A 77 29.63 13.58 9.07
CA LEU A 77 30.67 12.74 8.46
C LEU A 77 31.02 11.55 9.36
N ASN A 78 31.04 11.81 10.66
CA ASN A 78 31.45 10.89 11.73
C ASN A 78 30.30 10.00 12.25
N SER A 79 29.10 10.04 11.64
CA SER A 79 28.00 9.15 12.04
C SER A 79 28.37 7.69 11.79
N GLU A 80 28.19 6.80 12.78
CA GLU A 80 28.21 5.35 12.53
C GLU A 80 27.19 4.98 11.44
N ARG A 81 27.58 4.17 10.45
CA ARG A 81 26.72 3.78 9.32
C ARG A 81 26.69 2.28 9.13
N CYS A 82 25.49 1.71 8.97
CA CYS A 82 25.32 0.28 8.75
C CYS A 82 26.07 -0.18 7.49
N PRO A 83 26.96 -1.18 7.54
CA PRO A 83 27.74 -1.60 6.37
C PRO A 83 26.86 -2.12 5.22
N CYS A 84 25.69 -2.69 5.52
CA CYS A 84 24.77 -3.26 4.53
C CYS A 84 23.91 -2.24 3.75
N CYS A 85 23.57 -1.08 4.33
CA CYS A 85 22.69 -0.10 3.68
C CYS A 85 23.20 1.34 3.71
N LYS A 86 24.31 1.61 4.40
CA LYS A 86 24.94 2.91 4.61
C LYS A 86 24.02 3.98 5.24
N LEU A 87 22.86 3.56 5.76
CA LEU A 87 22.03 4.37 6.65
C LEU A 87 22.77 4.59 8.00
N PRO A 88 22.65 5.77 8.61
CA PRO A 88 23.22 6.04 9.93
C PRO A 88 22.56 5.17 11.02
N ILE A 89 23.32 4.92 12.08
CA ILE A 89 22.92 4.21 13.30
C ILE A 89 22.75 5.26 14.42
N LYS A 90 22.13 4.90 15.56
CA LYS A 90 21.99 5.75 16.76
C LYS A 90 21.31 7.12 16.52
N GLN A 91 20.43 7.23 15.52
CA GLN A 91 19.70 8.46 15.24
C GLN A 91 18.66 8.83 16.34
N LYS A 92 18.34 10.12 16.44
CA LYS A 92 17.30 10.69 17.32
C LYS A 92 15.91 10.14 16.97
N GLN A 93 15.27 9.46 17.92
CA GLN A 93 13.92 8.91 17.73
C GLN A 93 12.85 10.01 17.83
N PHE A 94 11.68 9.80 17.22
CA PHE A 94 10.53 10.69 17.46
C PHE A 94 10.00 10.51 18.90
N SER A 95 9.52 11.59 19.50
CA SER A 95 8.66 11.52 20.68
C SER A 95 7.28 10.96 20.26
N LEU A 96 6.61 10.22 21.15
CA LEU A 96 5.26 9.69 20.85
C LEU A 96 4.25 10.83 20.63
N PHE A 97 4.48 11.98 21.27
CA PHE A 97 3.67 13.20 21.14
C PHE A 97 4.20 14.19 20.08
N CYS A 98 5.11 13.77 19.18
CA CYS A 98 5.59 14.64 18.09
C CYS A 98 4.42 15.18 17.25
N SER A 99 4.59 16.35 16.63
CA SER A 99 3.59 16.89 15.73
C SER A 99 3.39 15.96 14.52
N ASN A 100 2.19 15.97 13.94
CA ASN A 100 1.90 15.13 12.78
C ASN A 100 2.70 15.59 11.54
N LEU A 101 3.12 16.86 11.49
CA LEU A 101 3.89 17.45 10.38
C LEU A 101 5.36 16.98 10.37
N GLU A 102 5.98 16.73 11.52
CA GLU A 102 7.33 16.14 11.60
C GLU A 102 7.42 14.79 10.88
N LEU A 103 6.32 14.03 10.81
CA LEU A 103 6.26 12.75 10.11
C LEU A 103 6.28 12.89 8.57
N ASN A 104 6.23 14.11 8.01
CA ASN A 104 6.29 14.31 6.55
C ASN A 104 7.60 13.80 5.92
N CYS A 105 8.70 13.69 6.68
CA CYS A 105 9.94 13.08 6.18
C CYS A 105 9.78 11.58 5.81
N LEU A 106 8.71 10.93 6.26
CA LEU A 106 8.29 9.57 5.90
C LEU A 106 7.40 9.52 4.65
N GLY A 107 6.90 10.66 4.17
CA GLY A 107 5.98 10.80 3.03
C GLY A 107 4.68 11.52 3.40
N ALA A 108 4.03 12.15 2.41
CA ALA A 108 2.85 13.00 2.62
C ALA A 108 1.67 12.25 3.24
N SER A 109 1.51 10.95 2.97
CA SER A 109 0.38 10.16 3.47
C SER A 109 0.31 10.10 5.01
N PHE A 110 1.42 10.28 5.72
CA PHE A 110 1.48 10.19 7.19
C PHE A 110 0.80 11.37 7.92
N PRO A 111 1.18 12.65 7.71
CA PRO A 111 0.43 13.79 8.26
C PRO A 111 -1.03 13.85 7.79
N LEU A 112 -1.31 13.33 6.59
CA LEU A 112 -2.66 13.28 6.02
C LEU A 112 -3.54 12.20 6.66
N PHE A 113 -3.00 11.02 7.00
CA PHE A 113 -3.68 9.96 7.75
C PHE A 113 -4.26 10.50 9.07
N PHE A 114 -3.41 11.09 9.92
CA PHE A 114 -3.85 11.66 11.19
C PHE A 114 -4.74 12.91 11.03
N THR A 115 -4.73 13.56 9.87
CA THR A 115 -5.68 14.62 9.53
C THR A 115 -7.06 14.05 9.22
N ILE A 116 -7.14 12.99 8.40
CA ILE A 116 -8.38 12.32 8.02
C ILE A 116 -9.04 11.68 9.24
N VAL A 117 -8.28 10.97 10.07
CA VAL A 117 -8.77 10.43 11.35
C VAL A 117 -9.47 11.50 12.20
N LYS A 118 -8.87 12.69 12.36
CA LYS A 118 -9.49 13.77 13.13
C LYS A 118 -10.80 14.29 12.51
N TYR A 119 -10.90 14.31 11.19
CA TYR A 119 -12.13 14.68 10.50
C TYR A 119 -13.20 13.58 10.62
N LEU A 120 -12.83 12.29 10.58
CA LEU A 120 -13.75 11.17 10.78
C LEU A 120 -14.25 11.10 12.24
N ILE A 121 -13.38 11.32 13.24
CA ILE A 121 -13.79 11.38 14.66
C ILE A 121 -14.75 12.54 14.90
N PHE A 122 -14.44 13.76 14.41
CA PHE A 122 -15.33 14.92 14.56
C PHE A 122 -16.69 14.67 13.90
N TRP A 123 -16.69 14.02 12.73
CA TRP A 123 -17.92 13.65 12.03
C TRP A 123 -18.78 12.66 12.82
N MET A 124 -18.21 11.54 13.29
CA MET A 124 -18.93 10.57 14.11
C MET A 124 -19.43 11.19 15.42
N LEU A 125 -18.63 12.07 16.05
CA LEU A 125 -19.03 12.78 17.26
C LEU A 125 -20.22 13.72 17.04
N PHE A 126 -20.32 14.34 15.86
CA PHE A 126 -21.49 15.14 15.48
C PHE A 126 -22.74 14.27 15.30
N VAL A 127 -22.63 13.12 14.62
CA VAL A 127 -23.73 12.13 14.52
C VAL A 127 -24.15 11.64 15.92
N PHE A 128 -23.17 11.34 16.77
CA PHE A 128 -23.44 10.83 18.11
C PHE A 128 -24.21 11.84 18.96
N ILE A 129 -23.77 13.11 18.99
CA ILE A 129 -24.42 14.14 19.81
C ILE A 129 -25.83 14.49 19.30
N PHE A 130 -26.01 14.66 18.00
CA PHE A 130 -27.25 15.26 17.45
C PHE A 130 -28.27 14.25 16.92
N ALA A 131 -27.94 12.96 16.82
CA ALA A 131 -28.90 11.89 16.57
C ALA A 131 -28.84 10.81 17.65
N CYS A 132 -27.68 10.21 17.91
CA CYS A 132 -27.61 9.03 18.77
C CYS A 132 -27.94 9.30 20.25
N ILE A 133 -27.54 10.44 20.82
CA ILE A 133 -27.92 10.81 22.19
C ILE A 133 -29.45 10.99 22.30
N PRO A 134 -30.14 11.76 21.43
CA PRO A 134 -31.61 11.77 21.37
C PRO A 134 -32.24 10.37 21.28
N CYS A 135 -31.72 9.47 20.43
CA CYS A 135 -32.21 8.09 20.35
C CYS A 135 -32.04 7.33 21.67
N ILE A 136 -30.87 7.42 22.32
CA ILE A 136 -30.61 6.77 23.62
C ILE A 136 -31.55 7.34 24.69
N VAL A 137 -31.72 8.67 24.75
CA VAL A 137 -32.61 9.31 25.73
C VAL A 137 -34.06 8.86 25.52
N GLN A 138 -34.57 8.84 24.28
CA GLN A 138 -35.93 8.36 24.01
C GLN A 138 -36.10 6.88 24.37
N LEU A 139 -35.12 6.02 24.05
CA LEU A 139 -35.14 4.61 24.43
C LEU A 139 -35.16 4.43 25.96
N THR A 140 -34.40 5.24 26.72
CA THR A 140 -34.44 5.20 28.19
C THR A 140 -35.78 5.70 28.76
N LEU A 141 -36.37 6.75 28.18
CA LEU A 141 -37.64 7.32 28.65
C LEU A 141 -38.84 6.42 28.31
N ASN A 142 -38.81 5.72 27.18
CA ASN A 142 -39.81 4.74 26.78
C ASN A 142 -39.68 3.40 27.56
N GLY A 143 -38.70 3.26 28.46
CA GLY A 143 -38.44 2.04 29.23
C GLY A 143 -37.63 0.96 28.49
N ASN A 144 -37.50 1.06 27.17
CA ASN A 144 -36.84 0.10 26.28
C ASN A 144 -35.30 0.17 26.33
N MET A 145 -34.73 0.05 27.53
CA MET A 145 -33.32 -0.30 27.71
C MET A 145 -33.12 -1.80 27.48
N ILE A 146 -31.98 -2.17 26.87
CA ILE A 146 -31.66 -3.48 26.26
C ILE A 146 -31.51 -4.64 27.28
N VAL A 147 -32.07 -4.51 28.50
CA VAL A 147 -31.85 -5.42 29.64
C VAL A 147 -33.13 -6.08 30.15
N ASN A 148 -34.30 -5.43 30.05
CA ASN A 148 -35.57 -5.96 30.60
C ASN A 148 -36.78 -5.62 29.72
N SER A 149 -37.35 -6.63 29.07
CA SER A 149 -38.75 -6.62 28.60
C SER A 149 -39.31 -8.05 28.71
N SER A 150 -40.25 -8.28 29.62
CA SER A 150 -41.09 -9.48 29.63
C SER A 150 -42.06 -9.47 28.44
N LYS A 151 -42.77 -10.58 28.21
CA LYS A 151 -43.57 -10.81 26.98
C LYS A 151 -44.84 -9.93 26.81
N GLU A 152 -44.95 -8.78 27.50
CA GLU A 152 -46.21 -8.02 27.63
C GLU A 152 -46.19 -6.60 26.99
N ASP A 153 -45.05 -6.03 26.59
CA ASP A 153 -44.97 -4.68 26.01
C ASP A 153 -45.53 -4.54 24.57
N SER A 154 -46.31 -5.52 24.10
CA SER A 154 -46.90 -5.54 22.76
C SER A 154 -47.82 -4.34 22.45
N ASN A 155 -48.39 -3.71 23.48
CA ASN A 155 -49.30 -2.55 23.39
C ASN A 155 -48.62 -1.19 23.61
N ARG A 156 -47.28 -1.09 23.67
CA ARG A 156 -46.55 0.19 23.85
C ARG A 156 -45.87 0.73 22.59
N ARG A 157 -46.16 0.17 21.42
CA ARG A 157 -45.47 0.49 20.15
C ARG A 157 -45.87 1.84 19.52
N ASP A 158 -47.02 2.38 19.86
CA ASP A 158 -47.65 3.50 19.14
C ASP A 158 -46.95 4.88 19.29
N ASN A 159 -45.86 4.96 20.06
CA ASN A 159 -45.11 6.21 20.31
C ASN A 159 -43.58 6.08 20.13
N PHE A 160 -43.11 5.28 19.18
CA PHE A 160 -41.80 5.53 18.57
C PHE A 160 -41.87 6.79 17.70
N THR A 161 -41.51 7.93 18.29
CA THR A 161 -41.72 9.24 17.69
C THR A 161 -40.97 9.42 16.36
N VAL A 162 -41.67 9.91 15.33
CA VAL A 162 -41.16 10.30 13.99
C VAL A 162 -39.93 11.23 14.07
N MET A 163 -39.72 11.91 15.19
CA MET A 163 -38.51 12.68 15.52
C MET A 163 -37.20 11.88 15.31
N MET A 164 -37.17 10.57 15.58
CA MET A 164 -35.93 9.77 15.49
C MET A 164 -35.40 9.65 14.06
N PRO A 165 -36.14 9.08 13.08
CA PRO A 165 -35.67 9.07 11.69
C PRO A 165 -35.52 10.48 11.11
N PHE A 166 -36.31 11.47 11.57
CA PHE A 166 -36.16 12.87 11.17
C PHE A 166 -34.82 13.49 11.60
N LEU A 167 -34.36 13.25 12.84
CA LEU A 167 -33.02 13.67 13.30
C LEU A 167 -31.91 13.02 12.48
N HIS A 168 -32.04 11.72 12.15
CA HIS A 168 -31.12 11.04 11.24
C HIS A 168 -31.12 11.66 9.83
N CYS A 169 -32.27 12.07 9.29
CA CYS A 169 -32.37 12.79 8.02
C CYS A 169 -31.66 14.16 8.06
N ILE A 170 -31.87 14.94 9.13
CA ILE A 170 -31.16 16.23 9.33
C ILE A 170 -29.65 16.00 9.38
N MET A 171 -29.18 14.95 10.07
CA MET A 171 -27.75 14.62 10.08
C MET A 171 -27.24 14.34 8.66
N CYS A 172 -27.92 13.50 7.88
CA CYS A 172 -27.55 13.22 6.49
C CYS A 172 -27.49 14.48 5.62
N PHE A 173 -28.36 15.46 5.84
CA PHE A 173 -28.31 16.76 5.18
C PHE A 173 -27.08 17.58 5.58
N LEU A 174 -26.81 17.71 6.88
CA LEU A 174 -25.65 18.45 7.39
C LEU A 174 -24.30 17.84 6.97
N MET A 175 -24.26 16.54 6.60
CA MET A 175 -23.02 15.92 6.12
C MET A 175 -22.63 16.28 4.68
N MET A 176 -23.56 16.75 3.84
CA MET A 176 -23.23 17.21 2.49
C MET A 176 -22.25 18.41 2.48
N PRO A 177 -22.54 19.55 3.16
CA PRO A 177 -21.59 20.66 3.27
C PRO A 177 -20.34 20.28 4.07
N TYR A 178 -20.47 19.40 5.08
CA TYR A 178 -19.33 18.88 5.84
C TYR A 178 -18.28 18.22 4.94
N PHE A 179 -18.70 17.26 4.11
CA PHE A 179 -17.83 16.56 3.17
C PHE A 179 -17.11 17.53 2.22
N LEU A 180 -17.85 18.49 1.64
CA LEU A 180 -17.30 19.47 0.70
C LEU A 180 -16.27 20.40 1.38
N PHE A 181 -16.59 20.93 2.56
CA PHE A 181 -15.69 21.79 3.32
C PHE A 181 -14.39 21.06 3.71
N TYR A 182 -14.51 19.87 4.31
CA TYR A 182 -13.34 19.12 4.77
C TYR A 182 -12.52 18.52 3.62
N ARG A 183 -13.12 18.20 2.47
CA ARG A 183 -12.39 17.84 1.24
C ARG A 183 -11.54 18.99 0.71
N ASN A 184 -12.08 20.20 0.69
CA ASN A 184 -11.34 21.40 0.31
C ASN A 184 -10.22 21.72 1.32
N ARG A 185 -10.49 21.57 2.62
CA ARG A 185 -9.47 21.69 3.69
C ARG A 185 -8.38 20.62 3.58
N LEU A 186 -8.72 19.39 3.20
CA LEU A 186 -7.77 18.30 2.96
C LEU A 186 -6.90 18.60 1.73
N ARG A 187 -7.47 19.04 0.61
CA ARG A 187 -6.71 19.43 -0.60
C ARG A 187 -5.74 20.58 -0.34
N ARG A 188 -6.11 21.58 0.49
CA ARG A 188 -5.20 22.65 0.94
C ARG A 188 -4.02 22.09 1.77
N LYS A 189 -4.29 21.16 2.69
CA LYS A 189 -3.23 20.47 3.47
C LYS A 189 -2.33 19.57 2.61
N VAL A 190 -2.87 18.87 1.61
CA VAL A 190 -2.06 18.12 0.63
C VAL A 190 -1.06 19.06 -0.01
N PHE A 191 -1.51 20.20 -0.53
CA PHE A 191 -0.65 21.20 -1.13
C PHE A 191 0.45 21.70 -0.16
N GLU A 192 0.09 22.08 1.07
CA GLU A 192 1.05 22.51 2.11
C GLU A 192 2.14 21.44 2.39
N VAL A 193 1.73 20.18 2.47
CA VAL A 193 2.61 19.03 2.75
C VAL A 193 3.50 18.67 1.56
N GLU A 194 3.04 18.88 0.32
CA GLU A 194 3.78 18.62 -0.92
C GLU A 194 4.68 19.77 -1.39
N MET A 195 4.40 21.02 -0.99
CA MET A 195 5.31 22.14 -1.21
C MET A 195 6.57 22.01 -0.34
N LYS A 196 6.43 21.50 0.89
CA LYS A 196 7.54 21.21 1.81
C LYS A 196 8.41 20.01 1.39
N SER A 197 8.18 19.38 0.23
CA SER A 197 9.00 18.28 -0.27
C SER A 197 9.01 18.18 -1.80
N SER A 198 10.07 18.63 -2.47
CA SER A 198 10.31 18.31 -3.89
C SER A 198 10.59 16.82 -4.08
N ARG A 199 10.06 16.22 -5.16
CA ARG A 199 10.22 14.79 -5.48
C ARG A 199 10.60 14.59 -6.96
N PRO A 200 11.27 13.50 -7.34
CA PRO A 200 11.53 13.19 -8.76
C PRO A 200 10.25 13.12 -9.62
N SER A 201 9.12 12.68 -9.03
CA SER A 201 7.83 12.56 -9.72
C SER A 201 7.22 13.90 -10.14
N ASP A 202 7.58 15.00 -9.47
CA ASP A 202 7.11 16.35 -9.79
C ASP A 202 7.66 16.91 -11.11
N PHE A 203 8.79 16.37 -11.57
CA PHE A 203 9.52 16.78 -12.77
C PHE A 203 9.39 15.79 -13.93
N THR A 204 8.62 14.71 -13.75
CA THR A 204 8.59 13.57 -14.69
C THR A 204 7.18 13.29 -15.17
N LEU A 205 7.03 12.90 -16.44
CA LEU A 205 5.79 12.36 -17.00
C LEU A 205 5.97 10.90 -17.44
N LEU A 206 4.98 10.06 -17.14
CA LEU A 206 4.90 8.67 -17.63
C LEU A 206 4.09 8.65 -18.93
N ILE A 207 4.79 8.53 -20.06
CA ILE A 207 4.18 8.29 -21.37
C ILE A 207 3.79 6.82 -21.47
N LYS A 208 2.59 6.57 -21.97
CA LYS A 208 2.02 5.23 -22.20
C LYS A 208 1.58 5.09 -23.66
N GLY A 209 1.51 3.85 -24.13
CA GLY A 209 1.03 3.51 -25.49
C GLY A 209 2.13 3.35 -26.53
N LEU A 210 3.40 3.52 -26.13
CA LEU A 210 4.54 3.50 -27.06
C LEU A 210 4.71 2.12 -27.76
N PRO A 211 5.21 2.09 -29.00
CA PRO A 211 5.52 0.84 -29.70
C PRO A 211 6.61 0.03 -28.99
N LYS A 212 6.74 -1.25 -29.32
CA LYS A 212 7.79 -2.14 -28.78
C LYS A 212 9.20 -1.84 -29.34
N THR A 213 9.29 -0.97 -30.35
CA THR A 213 10.48 -0.64 -31.14
C THR A 213 10.45 0.82 -31.58
N TYR A 214 11.33 1.63 -31.00
CA TYR A 214 11.59 3.04 -31.33
C TYR A 214 12.98 3.41 -30.78
N LYS A 215 13.56 4.53 -31.23
CA LYS A 215 14.76 5.12 -30.61
C LYS A 215 14.37 6.21 -29.61
N ASN A 216 15.23 6.45 -28.61
CA ASN A 216 15.05 7.57 -27.68
C ASN A 216 15.04 8.92 -28.41
N GLU A 217 15.91 9.10 -29.41
CA GLU A 217 15.99 10.26 -30.30
C GLU A 217 14.62 10.60 -30.93
N GLU A 218 13.95 9.60 -31.52
CA GLU A 218 12.65 9.77 -32.18
C GLU A 218 11.56 10.24 -31.22
N LEU A 219 11.56 9.69 -29.99
CA LEU A 219 10.62 10.10 -28.95
C LEU A 219 10.95 11.50 -28.40
N LYS A 220 12.25 11.83 -28.27
CA LYS A 220 12.72 13.16 -27.86
C LYS A 220 12.26 14.21 -28.87
N SER A 221 12.56 14.04 -30.15
CA SER A 221 12.18 14.96 -31.23
C SER A 221 10.66 15.09 -31.40
N HIS A 222 9.90 14.01 -31.22
CA HIS A 222 8.42 14.10 -31.20
C HIS A 222 7.96 15.04 -30.08
N ILE A 223 8.45 14.87 -28.85
CA ILE A 223 8.04 15.69 -27.71
C ILE A 223 8.53 17.14 -27.85
N GLU A 224 9.77 17.36 -28.27
CA GLU A 224 10.36 18.70 -28.43
C GLU A 224 9.63 19.52 -29.50
N LYS A 225 9.11 18.90 -30.56
CA LYS A 225 8.20 19.55 -31.49
C LYS A 225 6.94 20.10 -30.80
N TYR A 226 6.26 19.30 -29.97
CA TYR A 226 5.04 19.74 -29.27
C TYR A 226 5.32 20.67 -28.08
N ILE A 227 6.55 20.71 -27.58
CA ILE A 227 7.00 21.77 -26.68
C ILE A 227 7.10 23.09 -27.44
N ALA A 228 7.73 23.10 -28.62
CA ALA A 228 7.85 24.29 -29.46
C ALA A 228 6.51 24.79 -30.04
N GLU A 229 5.54 23.89 -30.26
CA GLU A 229 4.14 24.24 -30.57
C GLU A 229 3.35 24.76 -29.34
N SER A 230 3.98 24.87 -28.16
CA SER A 230 3.35 25.35 -26.92
C SER A 230 4.12 26.53 -26.31
N GLU A 231 3.40 27.45 -25.67
CA GLU A 231 3.98 28.64 -25.00
C GLU A 231 4.66 28.29 -23.65
N ILE A 232 5.52 27.27 -23.63
CA ILE A 232 6.08 26.67 -22.40
C ILE A 232 7.60 26.40 -22.58
N ASP A 233 8.47 27.21 -21.94
CA ASP A 233 9.94 27.08 -21.94
C ASP A 233 10.47 25.89 -21.10
N ILE A 234 10.02 24.68 -21.44
CA ILE A 234 10.40 23.45 -20.75
C ILE A 234 11.42 22.66 -21.56
N LYS A 235 12.43 22.09 -20.89
CA LYS A 235 13.54 21.36 -21.54
C LYS A 235 13.64 19.94 -20.98
N ILE A 236 13.77 18.95 -21.88
CA ILE A 236 13.89 17.54 -21.52
C ILE A 236 15.28 17.28 -20.93
N VAL A 237 15.33 16.77 -19.69
CA VAL A 237 16.55 16.44 -18.95
C VAL A 237 16.92 14.95 -19.07
N SER A 238 15.93 14.05 -19.23
CA SER A 238 16.21 12.64 -19.52
C SER A 238 14.98 11.88 -20.03
N ILE A 239 15.20 10.82 -20.82
CA ILE A 239 14.18 9.86 -21.22
C ILE A 239 14.60 8.45 -20.78
N VAL A 240 13.91 7.92 -19.77
CA VAL A 240 14.16 6.57 -19.22
C VAL A 240 13.10 5.61 -19.72
N VAL A 241 13.44 4.81 -20.72
CA VAL A 241 12.56 3.76 -21.28
C VAL A 241 12.53 2.54 -20.36
N ALA A 242 11.35 1.91 -20.23
CA ALA A 242 11.18 0.69 -19.47
C ALA A 242 11.33 -0.57 -20.34
N TYR A 243 12.02 -1.59 -19.81
CA TYR A 243 12.43 -2.81 -20.54
C TYR A 243 11.80 -4.10 -20.00
N ASN A 244 11.70 -5.15 -20.82
CA ASN A 244 11.23 -6.46 -20.38
C ASN A 244 12.29 -7.26 -19.59
N MET A 245 12.47 -6.90 -18.32
CA MET A 245 13.45 -7.48 -17.40
C MET A 245 13.05 -8.84 -16.78
N SER A 246 11.90 -9.42 -17.16
CA SER A 246 11.34 -10.63 -16.53
C SER A 246 12.31 -11.82 -16.49
N LYS A 247 12.98 -12.13 -17.61
CA LYS A 247 13.99 -13.20 -17.71
C LYS A 247 15.26 -12.85 -16.92
N PHE A 248 15.76 -11.62 -17.03
CA PHE A 248 16.93 -11.12 -16.30
C PHE A 248 16.77 -11.27 -14.77
N LEU A 249 15.63 -10.83 -14.22
CA LEU A 249 15.33 -10.96 -12.79
C LEU A 249 15.21 -12.43 -12.33
N LYS A 250 14.68 -13.32 -13.18
CA LYS A 250 14.64 -14.78 -12.92
C LYS A 250 16.06 -15.37 -12.81
N TYR A 251 16.99 -14.99 -13.69
CA TYR A 251 18.39 -15.44 -13.63
C TYR A 251 19.15 -14.83 -12.45
N GLN A 252 19.04 -13.52 -12.22
CA GLN A 252 19.70 -12.85 -11.09
C GLN A 252 19.28 -13.45 -9.72
N LYS A 253 17.98 -13.76 -9.55
CA LYS A 253 17.44 -14.45 -8.37
C LYS A 253 17.97 -15.89 -8.23
N LYS A 254 18.19 -16.61 -9.34
CA LYS A 254 18.87 -17.92 -9.32
C LYS A 254 20.36 -17.78 -8.96
N LYS A 255 21.11 -16.83 -9.56
CA LYS A 255 22.54 -16.62 -9.32
C LYS A 255 22.83 -16.37 -7.83
N ARG A 256 22.09 -15.43 -7.21
CA ARG A 256 22.19 -15.13 -5.77
C ARG A 256 21.87 -16.33 -4.86
N ARG A 257 20.96 -17.23 -5.24
CA ARG A 257 20.67 -18.48 -4.49
C ARG A 257 21.87 -19.45 -4.54
N GLN A 258 22.54 -19.60 -5.69
CA GLN A 258 23.70 -20.48 -5.82
C GLN A 258 24.93 -19.89 -5.10
N ALA A 259 25.22 -18.60 -5.29
CA ALA A 259 26.35 -17.91 -4.64
C ALA A 259 26.29 -18.00 -3.11
N PHE A 260 25.10 -17.79 -2.51
CA PHE A 260 24.90 -18.00 -1.08
C PHE A 260 25.17 -19.45 -0.65
N THR A 261 24.71 -20.43 -1.45
CA THR A 261 24.86 -21.85 -1.09
C THR A 261 26.34 -22.24 -1.08
N LEU A 262 27.12 -21.80 -2.08
CA LEU A 262 28.56 -22.00 -2.13
C LEU A 262 29.27 -21.35 -0.93
N ASN A 263 29.00 -20.07 -0.64
CA ASN A 263 29.66 -19.36 0.46
C ASN A 263 29.28 -19.93 1.86
N TYR A 264 28.07 -20.46 2.02
CA TYR A 264 27.67 -21.18 3.23
C TYR A 264 28.45 -22.49 3.40
N ILE A 265 28.62 -23.27 2.32
CA ILE A 265 29.39 -24.53 2.35
C ILE A 265 30.83 -24.25 2.78
N GLN A 266 31.48 -23.27 2.14
CA GLN A 266 32.85 -22.86 2.43
C GLN A 266 33.04 -22.45 3.90
N LYS A 267 32.23 -21.52 4.42
CA LYS A 267 32.35 -21.11 5.84
C LYS A 267 32.05 -22.26 6.81
N TYR A 268 31.05 -23.10 6.51
CA TYR A 268 30.69 -24.23 7.38
C TYR A 268 31.84 -25.26 7.48
N GLN A 269 32.50 -25.55 6.36
CA GLN A 269 33.64 -26.47 6.33
C GLN A 269 34.84 -25.86 7.08
N ILE A 270 35.11 -24.57 6.92
CA ILE A 270 36.15 -23.85 7.70
C ILE A 270 35.85 -23.90 9.21
N SER A 271 34.59 -23.73 9.63
CA SER A 271 34.23 -23.64 11.05
C SER A 271 34.04 -24.98 11.77
N THR A 272 33.92 -26.10 11.05
CA THR A 272 33.62 -27.42 11.64
C THR A 272 34.48 -28.57 11.13
N GLY A 273 35.32 -28.36 10.12
CA GLY A 273 36.04 -29.41 9.39
C GLY A 273 35.15 -30.34 8.54
N VAL A 274 33.83 -30.35 8.77
CA VAL A 274 32.90 -31.33 8.19
C VAL A 274 32.10 -30.74 7.04
N TYR A 275 31.91 -31.52 5.98
CA TYR A 275 31.07 -31.11 4.85
C TYR A 275 29.57 -31.09 5.24
N PRO A 276 28.83 -30.00 4.99
CA PRO A 276 27.46 -29.86 5.50
C PRO A 276 26.50 -30.89 4.89
N LYS A 277 25.57 -31.38 5.72
CA LYS A 277 24.45 -32.22 5.30
C LYS A 277 23.17 -31.37 5.11
N LYS A 278 22.30 -31.77 4.19
CA LYS A 278 21.01 -31.14 3.88
C LYS A 278 19.88 -32.12 4.21
N LEU A 279 19.07 -31.77 5.22
CA LEU A 279 17.81 -32.43 5.50
C LEU A 279 16.87 -32.30 4.28
N THR A 280 16.31 -33.40 3.81
CA THR A 280 15.20 -33.43 2.83
C THR A 280 13.85 -33.38 3.54
N TRP A 281 12.74 -33.31 2.79
CA TRP A 281 11.40 -33.28 3.38
C TRP A 281 11.04 -34.62 4.07
N TYR A 282 11.67 -35.71 3.64
CA TYR A 282 11.59 -37.07 4.19
C TYR A 282 12.71 -37.36 5.21
N LEU A 283 13.13 -36.35 5.99
CA LEU A 283 14.15 -36.39 7.07
C LEU A 283 15.57 -36.88 6.71
N CYS A 284 15.81 -37.50 5.55
CA CYS A 284 17.13 -37.98 5.17
C CYS A 284 18.16 -36.86 4.94
N LEU A 285 19.42 -37.14 5.28
CA LEU A 285 20.53 -36.18 5.22
C LEU A 285 21.35 -36.31 3.92
N LYS A 286 20.87 -35.71 2.82
CA LYS A 286 21.60 -35.69 1.55
C LYS A 286 22.77 -34.69 1.60
N LYS A 287 23.95 -35.06 1.09
CA LYS A 287 25.09 -34.11 0.94
C LYS A 287 24.72 -33.00 -0.05
N TYR A 288 25.29 -31.80 0.10
CA TYR A 288 25.27 -30.78 -0.96
C TYR A 288 26.13 -31.24 -2.16
N ASN A 289 25.87 -30.69 -3.36
CA ASN A 289 26.74 -30.93 -4.52
C ASN A 289 28.14 -30.31 -4.30
N SER A 290 29.17 -30.81 -4.97
CA SER A 290 30.52 -30.22 -4.91
C SER A 290 30.55 -28.74 -5.32
N GLU A 291 31.52 -28.00 -4.78
CA GLU A 291 31.67 -26.55 -5.01
C GLU A 291 31.82 -26.18 -6.48
N GLU A 292 32.56 -26.99 -7.24
CA GLU A 292 32.78 -26.80 -8.68
C GLU A 292 31.44 -26.72 -9.42
N THR A 293 30.52 -27.67 -9.17
CA THR A 293 29.20 -27.62 -9.79
C THR A 293 28.35 -26.43 -9.34
N TYR A 294 28.68 -25.75 -8.24
CA TYR A 294 28.06 -24.46 -7.89
C TYR A 294 28.74 -23.29 -8.63
N LYS A 295 30.07 -23.29 -8.77
CA LYS A 295 30.83 -22.32 -9.60
C LYS A 295 30.36 -22.37 -11.06
N GLU A 296 30.27 -23.55 -11.67
CA GLU A 296 29.68 -23.79 -12.99
C GLU A 296 28.27 -23.20 -13.13
N LYS A 297 27.37 -23.50 -12.17
CA LYS A 297 25.99 -23.00 -12.19
C LYS A 297 25.93 -21.48 -12.08
N ILE A 298 26.87 -20.85 -11.37
CA ILE A 298 27.00 -19.39 -11.29
C ILE A 298 27.45 -18.83 -12.63
N ASN A 299 28.50 -19.40 -13.25
CA ASN A 299 29.05 -18.95 -14.54
C ASN A 299 28.05 -19.15 -15.71
N ARG A 300 27.28 -20.25 -15.68
CA ARG A 300 26.18 -20.49 -16.63
C ARG A 300 25.03 -19.49 -16.45
N LEU A 301 24.75 -19.05 -15.23
CA LEU A 301 23.74 -18.02 -14.96
C LEU A 301 24.24 -16.60 -15.31
N GLU A 302 25.54 -16.32 -15.14
CA GLU A 302 26.23 -15.10 -15.57
C GLU A 302 26.12 -14.90 -17.09
N SER A 303 26.56 -15.89 -17.87
CA SER A 303 26.51 -15.84 -19.34
C SER A 303 25.08 -15.72 -19.88
N LEU A 304 24.10 -16.40 -19.25
CA LEU A 304 22.67 -16.21 -19.57
C LEU A 304 22.16 -14.80 -19.22
N GLN A 305 22.62 -14.21 -18.10
CA GLN A 305 22.26 -12.86 -17.70
C GLN A 305 22.82 -11.81 -18.67
N ASN A 306 24.07 -11.96 -19.12
CA ASN A 306 24.71 -11.05 -20.07
C ASN A 306 24.09 -11.17 -21.47
N LYS A 307 23.83 -12.39 -21.95
CA LYS A 307 23.07 -12.64 -23.19
C LYS A 307 21.65 -12.06 -23.14
N CYS A 308 21.04 -11.95 -21.95
CA CYS A 308 19.76 -11.24 -21.78
C CYS A 308 19.91 -9.72 -21.88
N LEU A 309 20.92 -9.11 -21.25
CA LEU A 309 21.15 -7.65 -21.34
C LEU A 309 21.36 -7.19 -22.78
N GLN A 310 22.20 -7.89 -23.55
CA GLN A 310 22.42 -7.60 -24.98
C GLN A 310 21.12 -7.67 -25.81
N LYS A 311 20.26 -8.66 -25.55
CA LYS A 311 18.94 -8.79 -26.21
C LYS A 311 17.92 -7.75 -25.72
N ILE A 312 18.05 -7.27 -24.48
CA ILE A 312 17.19 -6.21 -23.92
C ILE A 312 17.48 -4.88 -24.61
N ALA A 313 18.75 -4.49 -24.72
CA ALA A 313 19.18 -3.25 -25.34
C ALA A 313 18.75 -3.10 -26.81
N LYS A 314 18.68 -4.22 -27.58
CA LYS A 314 18.39 -4.18 -29.02
C LYS A 314 16.91 -4.31 -29.41
N LYS A 315 16.08 -5.11 -28.70
CA LYS A 315 14.71 -5.46 -29.19
C LYS A 315 13.62 -5.71 -28.11
N ASN A 316 13.78 -5.28 -26.85
CA ASN A 316 12.77 -5.55 -25.79
C ASN A 316 12.33 -4.32 -24.96
N LEU A 317 11.91 -3.25 -25.66
CA LEU A 317 11.25 -2.10 -25.04
C LEU A 317 9.83 -2.47 -24.58
N THR A 318 9.26 -1.67 -23.69
CA THR A 318 7.85 -1.75 -23.28
C THR A 318 7.12 -0.47 -23.67
N SER A 319 5.78 -0.47 -23.63
CA SER A 319 4.94 0.66 -24.01
C SER A 319 4.90 1.80 -22.99
N TYR A 320 6.00 2.00 -22.25
CA TYR A 320 6.17 2.96 -21.15
C TYR A 320 7.54 3.63 -21.21
N ALA A 321 7.55 4.96 -21.08
CA ALA A 321 8.77 5.76 -20.88
C ALA A 321 8.52 6.84 -19.82
N PHE A 322 9.56 7.17 -19.06
CA PHE A 322 9.57 8.27 -18.09
C PHE A 322 10.39 9.42 -18.68
N VAL A 323 9.75 10.57 -18.90
CA VAL A 323 10.40 11.77 -19.46
C VAL A 323 10.51 12.80 -18.35
N THR A 324 11.74 13.17 -17.98
CA THR A 324 12.05 14.13 -16.92
C THR A 324 12.41 15.47 -17.54
N PHE A 325 11.93 16.55 -16.94
CA PHE A 325 12.10 17.92 -17.41
C PHE A 325 12.84 18.79 -16.39
N ASN A 326 13.29 19.97 -16.82
CA ASN A 326 14.00 20.92 -15.97
C ASN A 326 13.11 21.61 -14.91
N LYS A 327 11.83 21.89 -15.20
CA LYS A 327 10.97 22.73 -14.35
C LYS A 327 9.67 22.03 -13.92
N ARG A 328 9.38 22.03 -12.61
CA ARG A 328 8.20 21.37 -11.98
C ARG A 328 6.86 21.93 -12.46
N LEU A 329 6.74 23.25 -12.52
CA LEU A 329 5.47 23.92 -12.80
C LEU A 329 5.03 23.76 -14.25
N GLU A 330 5.98 23.88 -15.15
CA GLU A 330 5.76 23.72 -16.58
C GLU A 330 5.49 22.26 -16.94
N THR A 331 6.14 21.30 -16.26
CA THR A 331 5.79 19.87 -16.35
C THR A 331 4.29 19.66 -16.06
N ARG A 332 3.75 20.38 -15.07
CA ARG A 332 2.33 20.34 -14.71
C ARG A 332 1.44 21.12 -15.70
N LYS A 333 1.89 22.25 -16.28
CA LYS A 333 1.18 22.96 -17.38
C LYS A 333 1.06 22.05 -18.60
N PHE A 334 2.19 21.56 -19.12
CA PHE A 334 2.31 20.68 -20.27
C PHE A 334 1.54 19.36 -20.08
N PHE A 335 1.56 18.77 -18.87
CA PHE A 335 0.73 17.63 -18.55
C PHE A 335 -0.77 17.90 -18.73
N ASN A 336 -1.28 19.07 -18.34
CA ASN A 336 -2.71 19.35 -18.48
C ASN A 336 -3.14 19.48 -19.94
N LEU A 337 -2.28 20.01 -20.81
CA LEU A 337 -2.48 20.01 -22.28
C LEU A 337 -2.48 18.57 -22.82
N TRP A 338 -1.51 17.74 -22.42
CA TRP A 338 -1.36 16.37 -22.91
C TRP A 338 -2.33 15.34 -22.29
N ARG A 339 -3.11 15.73 -21.28
CA ARG A 339 -4.02 14.82 -20.54
C ARG A 339 -5.37 14.69 -21.25
N LYS A 340 -5.38 14.11 -22.44
CA LYS A 340 -6.59 13.52 -23.03
C LYS A 340 -6.77 12.07 -22.56
N SER A 341 -8.02 11.67 -22.38
CA SER A 341 -8.40 10.31 -21.98
C SER A 341 -8.62 9.44 -23.20
N TYR A 342 -8.35 8.14 -23.10
CA TYR A 342 -8.71 7.16 -24.15
C TYR A 342 -10.21 7.20 -24.50
N TRP A 343 -11.07 7.47 -23.51
CA TRP A 343 -12.50 7.70 -23.73
C TRP A 343 -12.80 9.01 -24.47
N SER A 344 -11.97 10.04 -24.31
CA SER A 344 -12.10 11.29 -25.07
C SER A 344 -11.75 11.08 -26.55
N TRP A 345 -10.81 10.18 -26.84
CA TRP A 345 -10.50 9.76 -28.20
C TRP A 345 -11.63 8.92 -28.80
N LEU A 346 -12.15 7.91 -28.08
CA LEU A 346 -13.30 7.11 -28.54
C LEU A 346 -14.53 7.99 -28.85
N ILE A 347 -14.90 8.91 -27.95
CA ILE A 347 -16.02 9.84 -28.18
C ILE A 347 -15.76 10.73 -29.42
N SER A 348 -14.52 11.18 -29.61
CA SER A 348 -14.09 11.96 -30.79
C SER A 348 -13.98 11.13 -32.08
N CYS A 349 -14.05 9.80 -32.01
CA CYS A 349 -14.15 8.93 -33.19
C CYS A 349 -15.60 8.56 -33.51
N CYS A 350 -16.50 8.57 -32.51
CA CYS A 350 -17.93 8.32 -32.72
C CYS A 350 -18.72 9.58 -33.14
N PHE A 351 -18.31 10.78 -32.68
CA PHE A 351 -18.89 12.04 -33.13
C PHE A 351 -18.02 12.68 -34.22
N PHE A 352 -18.66 12.96 -35.35
CA PHE A 352 -18.03 13.27 -36.65
C PHE A 352 -17.38 14.68 -36.65
N CYS A 353 -16.08 14.78 -36.32
CA CYS A 353 -15.29 16.00 -36.51
C CYS A 353 -13.79 15.72 -36.72
N CYS A 354 -13.24 16.19 -37.83
CA CYS A 354 -11.89 15.88 -38.31
C CYS A 354 -10.76 16.69 -37.64
N THR A 355 -10.69 16.73 -36.31
CA THR A 355 -9.53 17.33 -35.61
C THR A 355 -8.30 16.41 -35.69
N LYS A 356 -7.43 16.65 -36.67
CA LYS A 356 -6.14 15.95 -36.89
C LYS A 356 -5.09 16.26 -35.81
N GLU A 357 -5.36 15.96 -34.54
CA GLU A 357 -4.36 16.00 -33.48
C GLU A 357 -3.37 14.82 -33.57
N ASN A 358 -2.43 14.92 -34.50
CA ASN A 358 -1.31 13.98 -34.66
C ASN A 358 -0.42 13.86 -33.41
N PHE A 359 -0.51 14.80 -32.46
CA PHE A 359 0.21 14.80 -31.18
C PHE A 359 0.15 13.46 -30.44
N HIS A 360 -1.04 12.87 -30.40
CA HIS A 360 -1.28 11.59 -29.74
C HIS A 360 -0.89 10.36 -30.58
N ASN A 361 -0.51 10.51 -31.85
CA ASN A 361 -0.12 9.40 -32.71
C ASN A 361 1.41 9.32 -32.84
N PHE A 362 2.03 8.30 -32.23
CA PHE A 362 3.45 8.02 -32.39
C PHE A 362 3.65 6.65 -33.04
N LYS A 363 4.12 6.66 -34.30
CA LYS A 363 4.33 5.46 -35.14
C LYS A 363 3.10 4.53 -35.14
N GLY A 364 1.93 5.09 -35.42
CA GLY A 364 0.66 4.36 -35.53
C GLY A 364 0.03 3.93 -34.20
N ASN A 365 0.61 4.31 -33.05
CA ASN A 365 0.07 3.99 -31.73
C ASN A 365 -0.40 5.24 -31.00
N TYR A 366 -1.58 5.16 -30.37
CA TYR A 366 -2.10 6.24 -29.52
C TYR A 366 -1.32 6.31 -28.19
N ILE A 367 -0.59 7.41 -27.99
CA ILE A 367 0.18 7.70 -26.78
C ILE A 367 -0.49 8.76 -25.91
N TYR A 368 -0.31 8.66 -24.59
CA TYR A 368 -0.84 9.63 -23.63
C TYR A 368 0.02 9.70 -22.36
N ALA A 369 0.04 10.87 -21.72
CA ALA A 369 0.75 11.09 -20.47
C ALA A 369 -0.10 10.72 -19.23
N LYS A 370 0.56 10.25 -18.16
CA LYS A 370 0.07 10.33 -16.77
C LYS A 370 1.20 10.87 -15.89
N LEU A 371 0.87 11.54 -14.79
CA LEU A 371 1.80 11.69 -13.67
C LEU A 371 2.32 10.31 -13.21
N PRO A 372 3.64 10.15 -12.99
CA PRO A 372 4.26 8.91 -12.56
C PRO A 372 4.08 8.68 -11.05
N ALA A 373 4.30 7.44 -10.62
CA ALA A 373 4.59 7.15 -9.23
C ALA A 373 6.07 7.42 -8.92
N GLU A 374 6.45 7.50 -7.63
CA GLU A 374 7.85 7.66 -7.22
C GLU A 374 8.78 6.57 -7.81
N PRO A 375 10.07 6.86 -8.08
CA PRO A 375 11.02 5.89 -8.62
C PRO A 375 11.10 4.57 -7.82
N CYS A 376 11.11 4.67 -6.49
CA CYS A 376 11.13 3.53 -5.57
C CYS A 376 9.77 2.80 -5.43
N ASP A 377 8.69 3.40 -5.94
CA ASP A 377 7.34 2.84 -5.91
C ASP A 377 7.05 1.94 -7.12
N ILE A 378 7.83 2.03 -8.19
CA ILE A 378 7.55 1.35 -9.47
C ILE A 378 7.91 -0.14 -9.44
N TYR A 379 6.94 -0.98 -9.81
CA TYR A 379 7.15 -2.38 -10.14
C TYR A 379 7.70 -2.53 -11.57
N TRP A 380 8.99 -2.25 -11.75
CA TRP A 380 9.68 -2.32 -13.05
C TRP A 380 9.43 -3.64 -13.80
N GLY A 381 9.34 -4.78 -13.10
CA GLY A 381 9.01 -6.09 -13.68
C GLY A 381 7.57 -6.27 -14.18
N ASN A 382 6.63 -5.40 -13.81
CA ASN A 382 5.24 -5.43 -14.25
C ASN A 382 4.96 -4.47 -15.42
N LEU A 383 5.90 -3.59 -15.77
CA LEU A 383 5.77 -2.70 -16.94
C LEU A 383 5.69 -3.50 -18.24
N SER A 384 6.37 -4.64 -18.36
CA SER A 384 6.34 -5.46 -19.57
C SER A 384 5.08 -6.31 -19.79
N LYS A 385 4.11 -6.30 -18.86
CA LYS A 385 2.82 -6.97 -19.03
C LYS A 385 1.84 -6.08 -19.80
N SER A 386 1.13 -6.64 -20.78
CA SER A 386 0.14 -5.93 -21.60
C SER A 386 -1.06 -5.44 -20.77
N GLY A 387 -1.78 -4.45 -21.29
CA GLY A 387 -3.01 -3.93 -20.68
C GLY A 387 -4.09 -5.01 -20.52
N PHE A 388 -4.33 -5.79 -21.58
CA PHE A 388 -5.27 -6.91 -21.57
C PHE A 388 -4.92 -7.96 -20.50
N HIS A 389 -3.66 -8.39 -20.40
CA HIS A 389 -3.23 -9.33 -19.35
C HIS A 389 -3.46 -8.78 -17.94
N LYS A 390 -3.21 -7.47 -17.72
CA LYS A 390 -3.51 -6.81 -16.45
C LYS A 390 -5.01 -6.77 -16.15
N SER A 391 -5.86 -6.54 -17.16
CA SER A 391 -7.32 -6.51 -17.00
C SER A 391 -7.90 -7.90 -16.72
N CYS A 392 -7.49 -8.91 -17.51
CA CYS A 392 -7.89 -10.31 -17.32
C CYS A 392 -7.49 -10.82 -15.93
N ASN A 393 -6.25 -10.58 -15.50
CA ASN A 393 -5.81 -10.94 -14.14
C ASN A 393 -6.66 -10.30 -13.04
N ARG A 394 -7.14 -9.05 -13.22
CA ARG A 394 -8.00 -8.35 -12.26
C ARG A 394 -9.40 -8.93 -12.21
N PHE A 395 -9.99 -9.24 -13.37
CA PHE A 395 -11.29 -9.88 -13.48
C PHE A 395 -11.29 -11.27 -12.83
N ILE A 396 -10.27 -12.10 -13.12
CA ILE A 396 -10.06 -13.38 -12.45
C ILE A 396 -9.97 -13.21 -10.93
N THR A 397 -9.19 -12.24 -10.44
CA THR A 397 -9.11 -12.03 -8.98
C THR A 397 -10.41 -11.53 -8.38
N PHE A 398 -11.19 -10.70 -9.08
CA PHE A 398 -12.51 -10.24 -8.61
C PHE A 398 -13.46 -11.42 -8.39
N ILE A 399 -13.55 -12.33 -9.37
CA ILE A 399 -14.30 -13.59 -9.23
C ILE A 399 -13.79 -14.42 -8.04
N VAL A 400 -12.47 -14.59 -7.92
CA VAL A 400 -11.88 -15.36 -6.81
C VAL A 400 -12.20 -14.75 -5.45
N VAL A 401 -12.18 -13.42 -5.28
CA VAL A 401 -12.54 -12.84 -3.98
C VAL A 401 -14.05 -12.85 -3.74
N PHE A 402 -14.90 -12.74 -4.78
CA PHE A 402 -16.35 -12.92 -4.64
C PHE A 402 -16.70 -14.35 -4.17
N LEU A 403 -16.09 -15.37 -4.77
CA LEU A 403 -16.17 -16.76 -4.29
C LEU A 403 -15.64 -16.90 -2.85
N THR A 404 -14.66 -16.09 -2.45
CA THR A 404 -14.16 -16.07 -1.07
C THR A 404 -15.17 -15.45 -0.10
N ILE A 405 -15.94 -14.40 -0.48
CA ILE A 405 -17.09 -13.94 0.33
C ILE A 405 -18.09 -15.06 0.48
N SER A 406 -18.52 -15.66 -0.63
CA SER A 406 -19.58 -16.66 -0.62
C SER A 406 -19.23 -17.81 0.31
N LEU A 407 -17.97 -18.27 0.29
CA LEU A 407 -17.48 -19.27 1.24
C LEU A 407 -17.48 -18.77 2.70
N THR A 408 -17.00 -17.57 3.01
CA THR A 408 -17.00 -17.07 4.41
C THR A 408 -18.40 -16.79 4.95
N PHE A 409 -19.31 -16.34 4.10
CA PHE A 409 -20.73 -16.17 4.40
C PHE A 409 -21.39 -17.54 4.69
N SER A 410 -21.19 -18.54 3.83
CA SER A 410 -21.67 -19.91 4.06
C SER A 410 -21.06 -20.60 5.28
N CYS A 411 -19.87 -20.21 5.73
CA CYS A 411 -19.29 -20.70 7.00
C CYS A 411 -19.84 -19.97 8.25
N LEU A 412 -20.24 -18.71 8.13
CA LEU A 412 -20.69 -17.88 9.27
C LEU A 412 -22.20 -17.92 9.50
N LEU A 413 -23.00 -18.02 8.44
CA LEU A 413 -24.46 -18.01 8.52
C LEU A 413 -25.01 -19.19 9.36
N PRO A 414 -24.55 -20.45 9.20
CA PRO A 414 -25.03 -21.54 10.05
C PRO A 414 -24.66 -21.39 11.53
N LEU A 415 -23.49 -20.80 11.84
CA LEU A 415 -23.08 -20.54 13.22
C LEU A 415 -23.98 -19.51 13.90
N GLN A 416 -24.42 -18.49 13.16
CA GLN A 416 -25.33 -17.46 13.66
C GLN A 416 -26.79 -17.93 13.70
N GLN A 417 -27.21 -18.81 12.79
CA GLN A 417 -28.53 -19.45 12.87
C GLN A 417 -28.64 -20.41 14.06
N LEU A 418 -27.62 -21.26 14.27
CA LEU A 418 -27.56 -22.16 15.43
C LEU A 418 -27.62 -21.39 16.75
N GLN A 419 -26.91 -20.25 16.84
CA GLN A 419 -27.00 -19.36 17.99
C GLN A 419 -28.45 -18.96 18.28
N VAL A 420 -29.15 -18.34 17.31
CA VAL A 420 -30.53 -17.86 17.50
C VAL A 420 -31.46 -18.99 17.94
N SER A 421 -31.41 -20.16 17.27
CA SER A 421 -32.24 -21.30 17.66
C SER A 421 -31.93 -21.84 19.06
N SER A 422 -30.66 -21.85 19.47
CA SER A 422 -30.27 -22.37 20.79
C SER A 422 -30.71 -21.47 21.94
N THR A 423 -30.89 -20.17 21.71
CA THR A 423 -31.35 -19.23 22.73
C THR A 423 -32.89 -19.20 22.83
N GLU A 424 -33.61 -19.39 21.73
CA GLU A 424 -35.09 -19.51 21.72
C GLU A 424 -35.61 -20.74 22.50
N GLU A 425 -34.82 -21.82 22.60
CA GLU A 425 -35.18 -23.04 23.35
C GLU A 425 -35.06 -22.91 24.89
N ASN A 426 -34.72 -21.73 25.43
CA ASN A 426 -34.60 -21.42 26.88
C ASN A 426 -33.59 -22.27 27.70
N ASN A 427 -32.86 -23.21 27.08
CA ASN A 427 -31.97 -24.16 27.76
C ASN A 427 -30.59 -23.59 28.18
N ILE A 428 -30.37 -22.27 28.02
CA ILE A 428 -29.05 -21.63 28.17
C ILE A 428 -29.11 -20.49 29.20
N SER A 429 -28.19 -20.50 30.16
CA SER A 429 -28.04 -19.40 31.13
C SER A 429 -27.48 -18.14 30.48
N TRP A 430 -27.90 -16.96 30.96
CA TRP A 430 -27.54 -15.67 30.34
C TRP A 430 -26.04 -15.48 30.10
N GLU A 431 -25.19 -15.88 31.05
CA GLU A 431 -23.72 -15.82 30.94
C GLU A 431 -23.19 -16.61 29.75
N LEU A 432 -23.79 -17.78 29.45
CA LEU A 432 -23.38 -18.62 28.33
C LEU A 432 -23.74 -17.96 27.00
N ASP A 433 -24.91 -17.33 26.84
CA ASP A 433 -25.20 -16.57 25.61
C ASP A 433 -24.21 -15.40 25.42
N GLU A 434 -23.87 -14.63 26.47
CA GLU A 434 -22.89 -13.56 26.34
C GLU A 434 -21.56 -14.08 25.78
N THR A 435 -21.09 -15.23 26.29
CA THR A 435 -19.86 -15.86 25.78
C THR A 435 -19.98 -16.40 24.35
N ILE A 436 -21.17 -16.86 23.93
CA ILE A 436 -21.45 -17.30 22.56
C ILE A 436 -21.46 -16.09 21.61
N ASN A 437 -22.18 -15.03 21.96
CA ASN A 437 -22.24 -13.75 21.23
C ASN A 437 -20.85 -13.14 21.04
N PHE A 438 -20.04 -13.10 22.11
CA PHE A 438 -18.63 -12.68 22.04
C PHE A 438 -17.79 -13.60 21.16
N SER A 439 -17.94 -14.92 21.28
CA SER A 439 -17.16 -15.91 20.53
C SER A 439 -17.43 -15.86 19.02
N ILE A 440 -18.70 -15.74 18.61
CA ILE A 440 -19.09 -15.61 17.20
C ILE A 440 -18.61 -14.28 16.62
N SER A 441 -18.64 -13.21 17.42
CA SER A 441 -18.06 -11.90 17.05
C SER A 441 -16.53 -11.99 16.86
N LEU A 442 -15.83 -12.73 17.73
CA LEU A 442 -14.39 -12.98 17.65
C LEU A 442 -14.02 -13.82 16.41
N VAL A 443 -14.78 -14.89 16.14
CA VAL A 443 -14.64 -15.73 14.92
C VAL A 443 -14.84 -14.89 13.65
N THR A 444 -15.84 -14.00 13.64
CA THR A 444 -16.12 -13.07 12.53
C THR A 444 -14.93 -12.12 12.28
N VAL A 445 -14.32 -11.56 13.34
CA VAL A 445 -13.12 -10.72 13.23
C VAL A 445 -11.89 -11.52 12.76
N ILE A 446 -11.70 -12.75 13.22
CA ILE A 446 -10.63 -13.65 12.75
C ILE A 446 -10.78 -13.94 11.25
N ILE A 447 -11.99 -14.25 10.79
CA ILE A 447 -12.28 -14.49 9.37
C ILE A 447 -12.02 -13.23 8.53
N ASN A 448 -12.43 -12.05 9.00
CA ASN A 448 -12.12 -10.77 8.34
C ASN A 448 -10.59 -10.48 8.24
N ILE A 449 -9.79 -10.94 9.21
CA ILE A 449 -8.32 -10.86 9.15
C ILE A 449 -7.74 -11.86 8.13
N LEU A 450 -8.28 -13.09 8.06
CA LEU A 450 -7.88 -14.09 7.06
C LEU A 450 -8.24 -13.64 5.64
N LEU A 451 -9.44 -13.08 5.43
CA LEU A 451 -9.85 -12.44 4.17
C LEU A 451 -8.87 -11.34 3.75
N SER A 452 -8.50 -10.45 4.68
CA SER A 452 -7.50 -9.40 4.41
C SER A 452 -6.17 -9.97 3.92
N PHE A 453 -5.68 -11.05 4.55
CA PHE A 453 -4.47 -11.76 4.12
C PHE A 453 -4.62 -12.37 2.72
N LEU A 454 -5.77 -12.95 2.38
CA LEU A 454 -6.07 -13.53 1.06
C LEU A 454 -6.17 -12.46 -0.04
N ILE A 455 -6.88 -11.35 0.19
CA ILE A 455 -6.96 -10.19 -0.72
C ILE A 455 -5.55 -9.71 -1.09
N ARG A 456 -4.67 -9.60 -0.10
CA ARG A 456 -3.24 -9.24 -0.30
C ARG A 456 -2.45 -10.29 -1.09
N LYS A 457 -2.91 -11.54 -1.24
CA LYS A 457 -2.30 -12.55 -2.13
C LYS A 457 -2.84 -12.37 -3.55
N TYR A 458 -4.15 -12.29 -3.70
CA TYR A 458 -4.83 -12.09 -4.98
C TYR A 458 -4.34 -10.81 -5.68
N SER A 459 -4.27 -9.68 -4.98
CA SER A 459 -3.79 -8.42 -5.57
C SER A 459 -2.33 -8.38 -6.01
N LYS A 460 -1.52 -9.39 -5.66
CA LYS A 460 -0.17 -9.55 -6.23
C LYS A 460 -0.18 -10.21 -7.61
N PHE A 461 -1.24 -10.98 -7.94
CA PHE A 461 -1.46 -11.55 -9.27
C PHE A 461 -1.90 -10.49 -10.29
N GLU A 462 -2.68 -9.49 -9.85
CA GLU A 462 -3.19 -8.35 -10.63
C GLU A 462 -2.11 -7.48 -11.29
N SER A 463 -0.84 -7.62 -10.89
CA SER A 463 0.32 -7.09 -11.62
C SER A 463 0.35 -5.57 -11.80
N TYR A 464 0.03 -4.84 -10.72
CA TYR A 464 0.06 -3.38 -10.64
C TYR A 464 1.41 -2.75 -11.05
N ILE A 465 1.35 -1.49 -11.50
CA ILE A 465 2.51 -0.74 -11.99
C ILE A 465 3.34 -0.15 -10.84
N SER A 466 2.72 0.15 -9.70
CA SER A 466 3.42 0.69 -8.51
C SER A 466 2.88 0.10 -7.20
N HIS A 467 3.60 0.25 -6.08
CA HIS A 467 3.04 -0.16 -4.79
C HIS A 467 1.91 0.77 -4.34
N THR A 468 1.91 2.07 -4.66
CA THR A 468 0.76 2.96 -4.35
C THR A 468 -0.51 2.48 -5.07
N THR A 469 -0.43 2.13 -6.36
CA THR A 469 -1.60 1.61 -7.10
C THR A 469 -2.04 0.21 -6.66
N TYR A 470 -1.13 -0.61 -6.14
CA TYR A 470 -1.46 -1.88 -5.46
C TYR A 470 -2.12 -1.63 -4.10
N ASN A 471 -1.58 -0.71 -3.29
CA ASN A 471 -2.07 -0.36 -1.95
C ASN A 471 -3.48 0.24 -2.00
N LEU A 472 -3.75 1.16 -2.93
CA LEU A 472 -5.09 1.72 -3.20
C LEU A 472 -6.10 0.59 -3.40
N SER A 473 -5.89 -0.27 -4.40
CA SER A 473 -6.87 -1.33 -4.68
C SER A 473 -6.90 -2.46 -3.63
N VAL A 474 -5.88 -2.58 -2.77
CA VAL A 474 -5.97 -3.43 -1.57
C VAL A 474 -6.86 -2.78 -0.50
N MET A 475 -6.76 -1.47 -0.29
CA MET A 475 -7.65 -0.71 0.61
C MET A 475 -9.10 -0.80 0.11
N ASP A 476 -9.37 -0.45 -1.14
CA ASP A 476 -10.71 -0.44 -1.74
C ASP A 476 -11.37 -1.82 -1.62
N LYS A 477 -10.62 -2.88 -1.93
CA LYS A 477 -11.08 -4.25 -1.76
C LYS A 477 -11.37 -4.56 -0.30
N ILE A 478 -10.43 -4.34 0.63
CA ILE A 478 -10.62 -4.68 2.05
C ILE A 478 -11.86 -3.97 2.64
N VAL A 479 -12.10 -2.70 2.30
CA VAL A 479 -13.30 -1.96 2.72
C VAL A 479 -14.57 -2.62 2.17
N ILE A 480 -14.64 -2.92 0.88
CA ILE A 480 -15.80 -3.62 0.27
C ILE A 480 -16.02 -5.00 0.89
N PHE A 481 -14.97 -5.83 0.97
CA PHE A 481 -15.09 -7.20 1.47
C PHE A 481 -15.51 -7.24 2.94
N MET A 482 -15.03 -6.31 3.77
CA MET A 482 -15.46 -6.21 5.16
C MET A 482 -16.87 -5.64 5.30
N PHE A 483 -17.30 -4.69 4.45
CA PHE A 483 -18.69 -4.19 4.44
C PHE A 483 -19.66 -5.33 4.14
N PHE A 484 -19.51 -6.00 2.99
CA PHE A 484 -20.40 -7.08 2.56
C PHE A 484 -20.39 -8.27 3.54
N ASN A 485 -19.20 -8.74 3.97
CA ASN A 485 -19.11 -9.93 4.85
C ASN A 485 -19.55 -9.67 6.31
N THR A 486 -19.61 -8.41 6.76
CA THR A 486 -19.96 -8.08 8.16
C THR A 486 -21.40 -7.61 8.31
N ILE A 487 -21.88 -6.73 7.43
CA ILE A 487 -23.22 -6.13 7.54
C ILE A 487 -24.30 -7.04 6.93
N ILE A 488 -24.11 -7.50 5.69
CA ILE A 488 -25.15 -8.31 5.01
C ILE A 488 -25.35 -9.64 5.74
N LEU A 489 -24.28 -10.28 6.21
CA LEU A 489 -24.35 -11.46 7.06
C LEU A 489 -25.29 -11.28 8.26
N LYS A 490 -25.08 -10.20 9.05
CA LYS A 490 -25.91 -9.90 10.21
C LYS A 490 -27.37 -9.61 9.84
N ILE A 491 -27.61 -8.86 8.76
CA ILE A 491 -28.98 -8.62 8.27
C ILE A 491 -29.63 -9.93 7.83
N SER A 492 -28.96 -10.75 7.03
CA SER A 492 -29.52 -11.98 6.45
C SER A 492 -29.98 -13.01 7.49
N VAL A 493 -29.33 -13.10 8.65
CA VAL A 493 -29.77 -14.01 9.72
C VAL A 493 -31.04 -13.52 10.40
N TYR A 494 -31.13 -12.22 10.71
CA TYR A 494 -32.28 -11.63 11.42
C TYR A 494 -33.37 -11.08 10.48
N ALA A 495 -33.25 -11.29 9.16
CA ALA A 495 -34.20 -10.82 8.15
C ALA A 495 -35.54 -11.60 8.16
N GLY A 496 -35.53 -12.88 8.50
CA GLY A 496 -36.75 -13.71 8.56
C GLY A 496 -37.64 -13.43 9.77
N ALA A 497 -37.14 -12.69 10.77
CA ALA A 497 -37.76 -12.53 12.09
C ALA A 497 -38.50 -11.19 12.29
N HIS A 498 -38.97 -10.59 11.19
CA HIS A 498 -39.94 -9.48 11.11
C HIS A 498 -39.91 -8.44 12.25
N GLY A 499 -38.75 -7.79 12.47
CA GLY A 499 -38.60 -6.62 13.34
C GLY A 499 -38.63 -6.89 14.85
N SER A 500 -39.51 -7.76 15.34
CA SER A 500 -39.67 -8.05 16.77
C SER A 500 -38.42 -8.65 17.42
N HIS A 501 -37.68 -9.52 16.70
CA HIS A 501 -36.43 -10.10 17.20
C HIS A 501 -35.20 -9.19 16.99
N TRP A 502 -35.36 -7.93 16.57
CA TRP A 502 -34.22 -7.02 16.37
C TRP A 502 -33.73 -6.38 17.66
N PHE A 503 -34.66 -6.02 18.56
CA PHE A 503 -34.37 -5.39 19.87
C PHE A 503 -34.50 -6.38 21.05
N ALA A 504 -34.87 -7.63 20.78
CA ALA A 504 -34.85 -8.70 21.77
C ALA A 504 -33.42 -8.90 22.35
N LYS A 505 -33.32 -9.50 23.54
CA LYS A 505 -32.06 -9.72 24.25
C LYS A 505 -31.02 -10.44 23.39
N ASP A 506 -31.45 -11.45 22.63
CA ASP A 506 -30.60 -12.30 21.79
C ASP A 506 -30.60 -11.83 20.31
N GLY A 507 -31.14 -10.62 20.11
CA GLY A 507 -31.51 -10.04 18.83
C GLY A 507 -30.37 -9.40 18.03
N LEU A 508 -30.74 -8.81 16.90
CA LEU A 508 -29.81 -8.16 15.98
C LEU A 508 -28.99 -7.07 16.68
N ALA A 509 -29.62 -6.21 17.49
CA ALA A 509 -28.97 -5.12 18.20
C ALA A 509 -27.85 -5.60 19.14
N TYR A 510 -28.13 -6.60 19.98
CA TYR A 510 -27.16 -7.15 20.94
C TYR A 510 -26.00 -7.86 20.23
N SER A 511 -26.32 -8.66 19.20
CA SER A 511 -25.31 -9.38 18.42
C SER A 511 -24.45 -8.46 17.54
N VAL A 512 -24.90 -7.22 17.27
CA VAL A 512 -24.14 -6.13 16.62
C VAL A 512 -23.30 -5.36 17.63
N PHE A 513 -23.82 -5.07 18.82
CA PHE A 513 -23.06 -4.42 19.92
C PHE A 513 -21.77 -5.19 20.25
N TRP A 514 -21.86 -6.52 20.44
CA TRP A 514 -20.69 -7.36 20.67
C TRP A 514 -19.70 -7.37 19.48
N LEU A 515 -20.21 -7.37 18.26
CA LEU A 515 -19.41 -7.31 17.04
C LEU A 515 -18.64 -5.98 16.92
N GLU A 516 -19.25 -4.86 17.29
CA GLU A 516 -18.58 -3.56 17.31
C GLU A 516 -17.54 -3.46 18.44
N MET A 517 -17.87 -3.92 19.65
CA MET A 517 -16.92 -3.99 20.77
C MET A 517 -15.68 -4.82 20.43
N VAL A 518 -15.87 -6.04 19.91
CA VAL A 518 -14.76 -6.92 19.51
C VAL A 518 -13.97 -6.28 18.36
N ASN A 519 -14.63 -5.67 17.37
CA ASN A 519 -13.94 -4.98 16.27
C ASN A 519 -13.09 -3.78 16.76
N ALA A 520 -13.64 -2.95 17.65
CA ALA A 520 -13.02 -1.72 18.15
C ALA A 520 -11.76 -1.98 18.97
N PHE A 521 -11.75 -3.03 19.80
CA PHE A 521 -10.63 -3.30 20.73
C PHE A 521 -9.70 -4.43 20.29
N VAL A 522 -10.22 -5.54 19.72
CA VAL A 522 -9.37 -6.69 19.37
C VAL A 522 -8.52 -6.40 18.12
N SER A 523 -9.03 -5.63 17.14
CA SER A 523 -8.25 -5.33 15.92
C SER A 523 -6.98 -4.49 16.20
N PRO A 524 -7.02 -3.43 17.03
CA PRO A 524 -5.81 -2.72 17.46
C PRO A 524 -4.87 -3.57 18.32
N ILE A 525 -5.39 -4.40 19.24
CA ILE A 525 -4.58 -5.29 20.09
C ILE A 525 -3.79 -6.31 19.23
N LEU A 526 -4.45 -6.96 18.26
CA LEU A 526 -3.78 -7.90 17.36
C LEU A 526 -2.72 -7.21 16.48
N TYR A 527 -2.93 -5.93 16.13
CA TYR A 527 -1.93 -5.14 15.41
C TYR A 527 -0.74 -4.72 16.28
N LEU A 528 -0.95 -4.40 17.57
CA LEU A 528 0.09 -4.16 18.56
C LEU A 528 0.97 -5.41 18.77
N ILE A 529 0.34 -6.58 18.93
CA ILE A 529 1.02 -7.89 19.06
C ILE A 529 1.85 -8.21 17.81
N ASN A 530 1.31 -7.92 16.62
CA ASN A 530 1.96 -8.05 15.31
C ASN A 530 2.59 -9.42 15.03
N PHE A 531 1.81 -10.35 14.47
CA PHE A 531 2.27 -11.72 14.19
C PHE A 531 3.53 -11.80 13.28
N GLU A 532 3.78 -10.85 12.37
CA GLU A 532 5.06 -10.83 11.62
C GLU A 532 6.25 -10.56 12.56
N ASN A 533 6.08 -9.72 13.59
CA ASN A 533 7.10 -9.42 14.57
C ASN A 533 7.38 -10.62 15.49
N LEU A 534 6.35 -11.29 16.03
CA LEU A 534 6.52 -12.52 16.84
C LEU A 534 7.28 -13.60 16.07
N VAL A 535 6.86 -13.88 14.82
CA VAL A 535 7.52 -14.85 13.94
C VAL A 535 8.96 -14.42 13.59
N LYS A 536 9.27 -13.13 13.59
CA LYS A 536 10.65 -12.63 13.48
C LYS A 536 11.44 -12.84 14.77
N MET A 537 10.89 -12.54 15.94
CA MET A 537 11.55 -12.73 17.24
C MET A 537 11.95 -14.19 17.44
N PHE A 538 11.04 -15.13 17.18
CA PHE A 538 11.35 -16.57 17.22
C PHE A 538 12.45 -16.96 16.23
N ARG A 539 12.45 -16.39 15.00
CA ARG A 539 13.51 -16.60 14.01
C ARG A 539 14.86 -15.94 14.39
N ARG A 540 14.86 -14.84 15.13
CA ARG A 540 16.08 -14.22 15.70
C ARG A 540 16.68 -15.15 16.76
N TYR A 541 15.86 -15.61 17.71
CA TYR A 541 16.25 -16.57 18.74
C TYR A 541 16.84 -17.86 18.14
N LEU A 542 16.15 -18.49 17.19
CA LEU A 542 16.67 -19.68 16.50
C LEU A 542 17.95 -19.40 15.69
N ALA A 543 18.12 -18.21 15.10
CA ALA A 543 19.35 -17.85 14.40
C ALA A 543 20.54 -17.72 15.38
N ILE A 544 20.35 -17.03 16.51
CA ILE A 544 21.35 -16.88 17.57
C ILE A 544 21.70 -18.24 18.18
N LYS A 545 20.70 -19.05 18.56
CA LYS A 545 20.90 -20.38 19.16
C LYS A 545 21.66 -21.35 18.24
N ASN A 546 21.47 -21.25 16.93
CA ASN A 546 22.24 -22.05 15.96
C ASN A 546 23.65 -21.48 15.71
N TYR A 547 23.83 -20.16 15.72
CA TYR A 547 25.15 -19.53 15.60
C TYR A 547 26.04 -19.90 16.79
N ASN A 548 25.54 -19.78 18.03
CA ASN A 548 26.26 -20.13 19.25
C ASN A 548 26.64 -21.63 19.34
N LYS A 549 26.08 -22.50 18.48
CA LYS A 549 26.40 -23.94 18.40
C LYS A 549 27.36 -24.33 17.26
N ILE A 550 27.50 -23.50 16.22
CA ILE A 550 28.14 -23.89 14.94
C ILE A 550 29.12 -22.82 14.42
N GLY A 551 29.08 -21.60 14.95
CA GLY A 551 29.86 -20.44 14.48
C GLY A 551 29.40 -19.86 13.14
N VAL A 552 28.47 -20.50 12.41
CA VAL A 552 28.06 -20.11 11.04
C VAL A 552 26.54 -20.10 10.87
N LEU A 553 26.01 -18.97 10.39
CA LEU A 553 24.59 -18.82 10.06
C LEU A 553 24.23 -19.47 8.72
N LYS A 554 23.21 -20.34 8.73
CA LYS A 554 22.54 -20.90 7.53
C LYS A 554 21.61 -19.89 6.83
N LEU A 555 21.98 -18.61 6.85
CA LEU A 555 21.25 -17.46 6.32
C LEU A 555 22.21 -16.54 5.57
N SER A 556 21.78 -15.98 4.43
CA SER A 556 22.56 -14.92 3.77
C SER A 556 22.38 -13.59 4.50
N GLN A 557 23.31 -12.64 4.38
CA GLN A 557 23.18 -11.33 5.05
C GLN A 557 21.85 -10.65 4.72
N TYR A 558 21.40 -10.69 3.46
CA TYR A 558 20.05 -10.23 3.06
C TYR A 558 18.90 -10.91 3.84
N ARG A 559 19.00 -12.21 4.14
CA ARG A 559 17.96 -12.92 4.93
C ARG A 559 18.03 -12.56 6.40
N ALA A 560 19.22 -12.46 6.98
CA ALA A 560 19.42 -12.05 8.37
C ALA A 560 18.91 -10.61 8.57
N ASN A 561 19.35 -9.66 7.73
CA ASN A 561 18.85 -8.29 7.68
C ASN A 561 17.31 -8.24 7.66
N LYS A 562 16.65 -9.06 6.82
CA LYS A 562 15.18 -9.13 6.73
C LYS A 562 14.48 -9.72 7.99
N ILE A 563 15.21 -10.44 8.83
CA ILE A 563 14.72 -11.01 10.11
C ILE A 563 14.94 -10.00 11.26
N PHE A 564 16.09 -9.31 11.27
CA PHE A 564 16.44 -8.35 12.31
C PHE A 564 15.78 -6.97 12.14
N GLN A 565 15.41 -6.55 10.92
CA GLN A 565 14.53 -5.39 10.72
C GLN A 565 13.13 -5.61 11.34
N GLY A 566 12.46 -4.51 11.72
CA GLY A 566 11.07 -4.51 12.17
C GLY A 566 10.06 -5.04 11.12
N PRO A 567 8.81 -5.36 11.51
CA PRO A 567 7.70 -5.64 10.59
C PRO A 567 7.55 -4.52 9.56
N LYS A 568 7.12 -4.88 8.34
CA LYS A 568 6.76 -3.87 7.34
C LYS A 568 5.46 -3.19 7.73
N LEU A 569 5.41 -1.86 7.64
CA LEU A 569 4.14 -1.16 7.67
C LEU A 569 3.36 -1.43 6.38
N ASP A 570 2.05 -1.58 6.51
CA ASP A 570 1.10 -1.38 5.43
C ASP A 570 0.09 -0.29 5.83
N LEU A 571 0.14 0.85 5.14
CA LEU A 571 -0.70 2.01 5.44
C LEU A 571 -2.12 1.88 4.87
N ALA A 572 -2.30 1.09 3.80
CA ALA A 572 -3.61 0.86 3.20
C ALA A 572 -4.55 0.12 4.17
N ASP A 573 -3.97 -0.82 4.92
CA ASP A 573 -4.63 -1.62 5.96
C ASP A 573 -5.19 -0.77 7.11
N ARG A 574 -4.45 0.27 7.51
CA ARG A 574 -4.85 1.17 8.60
C ARG A 574 -5.97 2.10 8.14
N PHE A 575 -5.89 2.67 6.93
CA PHE A 575 -7.00 3.40 6.32
C PHE A 575 -8.25 2.53 6.17
N ALA A 576 -8.10 1.29 5.70
CA ALA A 576 -9.23 0.36 5.53
C ALA A 576 -9.90 -0.02 6.86
N ASN A 577 -9.12 -0.27 7.93
CA ASN A 577 -9.69 -0.58 9.25
C ASN A 577 -10.45 0.60 9.85
N ILE A 578 -9.94 1.83 9.72
CA ILE A 578 -10.67 3.04 10.14
C ILE A 578 -11.96 3.18 9.35
N LEU A 579 -11.89 3.18 8.01
CA LEU A 579 -13.08 3.32 7.15
C LEU A 579 -14.13 2.26 7.46
N LYS A 580 -13.73 1.00 7.60
CA LYS A 580 -14.61 -0.12 8.01
C LYS A 580 -15.31 0.17 9.34
N THR A 581 -14.59 0.63 10.36
CA THR A 581 -15.18 0.90 11.67
C THR A 581 -16.15 2.09 11.62
N VAL A 582 -15.82 3.16 10.88
CA VAL A 582 -16.76 4.27 10.65
C VAL A 582 -18.02 3.79 9.91
N VAL A 583 -17.88 2.94 8.88
CA VAL A 583 -19.03 2.40 8.14
C VAL A 583 -19.89 1.49 9.01
N LEU A 584 -19.28 0.61 9.81
CA LEU A 584 -20.00 -0.33 10.67
C LEU A 584 -20.87 0.42 11.69
N SER A 585 -20.25 1.28 12.49
CA SER A 585 -20.91 2.02 13.56
C SER A 585 -21.93 3.04 13.06
N LEU A 586 -21.76 3.58 11.85
CA LEU A 586 -22.79 4.46 11.25
C LEU A 586 -23.92 3.68 10.58
N PHE A 587 -23.64 2.55 9.92
CA PHE A 587 -24.69 1.71 9.33
C PHE A 587 -25.68 1.24 10.41
N PHE A 588 -25.16 0.77 11.55
CA PHE A 588 -25.98 0.31 12.66
C PHE A 588 -26.38 1.41 13.67
N ALA A 589 -26.02 2.68 13.44
CA ALA A 589 -26.36 3.79 14.35
C ALA A 589 -27.86 3.95 14.71
N PRO A 590 -28.85 3.60 13.84
CA PRO A 590 -30.27 3.67 14.21
C PRO A 590 -30.69 2.61 15.24
N ILE A 591 -30.07 1.43 15.21
CA ILE A 591 -30.42 0.26 16.05
C ILE A 591 -29.49 0.08 17.25
N VAL A 592 -28.22 0.49 17.13
CA VAL A 592 -27.23 0.50 18.22
C VAL A 592 -26.55 1.89 18.27
N PRO A 593 -27.22 2.94 18.78
CA PRO A 593 -26.69 4.31 18.71
C PRO A 593 -25.41 4.51 19.56
N ILE A 594 -25.23 3.68 20.59
CA ILE A 594 -24.00 3.62 21.40
C ILE A 594 -22.79 3.07 20.60
N GLY A 595 -23.03 2.34 19.51
CA GLY A 595 -22.00 1.82 18.60
C GLY A 595 -21.14 2.95 18.01
N VAL A 596 -21.73 4.12 17.73
CA VAL A 596 -20.98 5.29 17.25
C VAL A 596 -19.92 5.75 18.26
N LEU A 597 -20.20 5.71 19.56
CA LEU A 597 -19.22 6.02 20.61
C LEU A 597 -18.12 4.95 20.71
N ILE A 598 -18.50 3.67 20.63
CA ILE A 598 -17.56 2.54 20.63
C ILE A 598 -16.61 2.62 19.42
N GLY A 599 -17.14 2.95 18.24
CA GLY A 599 -16.37 3.21 17.02
C GLY A 599 -15.41 4.40 17.15
N ILE A 600 -15.83 5.51 17.76
CA ILE A 600 -14.95 6.66 18.06
C ILE A 600 -13.78 6.23 18.96
N LEU A 601 -14.07 5.52 20.06
CA LEU A 601 -13.05 5.05 21.00
C LEU A 601 -12.09 4.06 20.33
N GLY A 602 -12.60 3.13 19.53
CA GLY A 602 -11.80 2.19 18.73
C GLY A 602 -10.88 2.89 17.72
N ILE A 603 -11.35 3.94 17.04
CA ILE A 603 -10.54 4.72 16.08
C ILE A 603 -9.44 5.53 16.82
N ILE A 604 -9.74 6.07 18.01
CA ILE A 604 -8.73 6.72 18.85
C ILE A 604 -7.65 5.71 19.27
N PHE A 605 -8.06 4.53 19.77
CA PHE A 605 -7.16 3.48 20.23
C PHE A 605 -6.27 2.91 19.11
N GLU A 606 -6.86 2.59 17.95
CA GLU A 606 -6.18 2.24 16.69
C GLU A 606 -5.14 3.31 16.30
N THR A 607 -5.49 4.59 16.43
CA THR A 607 -4.60 5.70 16.05
C THR A 607 -3.41 5.86 17.00
N VAL A 608 -3.62 5.67 18.31
CA VAL A 608 -2.55 5.68 19.32
C VAL A 608 -1.60 4.50 19.12
N ILE A 609 -2.14 3.29 18.95
CA ILE A 609 -1.36 2.08 18.66
C ILE A 609 -0.62 2.22 17.34
N PHE A 610 -1.24 2.77 16.29
CA PHE A 610 -0.56 3.03 15.02
C PHE A 610 0.60 4.01 15.17
N LYS A 611 0.44 5.11 15.91
CA LYS A 611 1.55 6.06 16.13
C LYS A 611 2.70 5.43 16.91
N TYR A 612 2.41 4.61 17.92
CA TYR A 612 3.41 3.83 18.66
C TYR A 612 4.13 2.82 17.75
N MET A 613 3.39 1.98 17.03
CA MET A 613 3.93 0.94 16.15
C MET A 613 4.75 1.53 15.00
N LEU A 614 4.31 2.65 14.42
CA LEU A 614 5.03 3.41 13.39
C LEU A 614 6.41 3.87 13.88
N ILE A 615 6.49 4.45 15.08
CA ILE A 615 7.72 5.08 15.60
C ILE A 615 8.67 4.04 16.21
N ARG A 616 8.16 3.05 16.94
CA ARG A 616 8.97 2.15 17.79
C ARG A 616 9.26 0.78 17.19
N VAL A 617 8.36 0.22 16.37
CA VAL A 617 8.40 -1.21 15.98
C VAL A 617 8.59 -1.39 14.48
N HIS A 618 7.93 -0.60 13.65
CA HIS A 618 8.00 -0.73 12.20
C HIS A 618 9.37 -0.36 11.64
N ASN A 619 9.77 -1.08 10.57
CA ASN A 619 10.91 -0.63 9.78
C ASN A 619 10.51 0.59 8.93
N ARG A 620 11.45 1.51 8.69
CA ARG A 620 11.25 2.77 7.96
C ARG A 620 10.40 2.55 6.69
N PRO A 621 9.21 3.16 6.61
CA PRO A 621 8.32 2.98 5.48
C PRO A 621 8.92 3.62 4.22
N ARG A 622 8.35 3.28 3.06
CA ARG A 622 8.62 4.02 1.83
C ARG A 622 7.88 5.35 1.87
N LYS A 623 8.44 6.36 1.20
CA LYS A 623 7.74 7.61 0.90
C LYS A 623 6.50 7.28 0.06
N HIS A 624 5.32 7.53 0.63
CA HIS A 624 4.03 7.39 -0.04
C HIS A 624 3.47 8.79 -0.39
N ASN A 625 2.80 8.87 -1.54
CA ASN A 625 2.19 10.10 -2.05
C ASN A 625 0.81 10.36 -1.44
N ALA A 626 0.31 11.59 -1.58
CA ALA A 626 -1.00 11.97 -1.06
C ALA A 626 -2.17 11.16 -1.67
N GLU A 627 -1.97 10.50 -2.82
CA GLU A 627 -2.97 9.65 -3.50
C GLU A 627 -3.71 8.69 -2.55
N LEU A 628 -3.02 7.99 -1.63
CA LEU A 628 -3.67 7.02 -0.72
C LEU A 628 -4.59 7.70 0.32
N ALA A 629 -4.21 8.86 0.80
CA ALA A 629 -4.99 9.63 1.77
C ALA A 629 -6.19 10.32 1.09
N LEU A 630 -6.00 10.83 -0.13
CA LEU A 630 -7.11 11.32 -0.95
C LEU A 630 -8.09 10.17 -1.26
N GLU A 631 -7.57 9.00 -1.68
CA GLU A 631 -8.33 7.76 -1.91
C GLU A 631 -9.30 7.47 -0.75
N ALA A 632 -8.75 7.43 0.47
CA ALA A 632 -9.51 7.18 1.70
C ALA A 632 -10.54 8.27 2.05
N TRP A 633 -10.40 9.51 1.55
CA TRP A 633 -11.41 10.55 1.71
C TRP A 633 -12.53 10.48 0.66
N GLU A 634 -12.23 10.03 -0.56
CA GLU A 634 -13.23 9.76 -1.59
C GLU A 634 -14.13 8.55 -1.24
N TRP A 635 -13.79 7.80 -0.18
CA TRP A 635 -14.66 6.79 0.43
C TRP A 635 -15.78 7.37 1.32
N VAL A 636 -15.64 8.58 1.88
CA VAL A 636 -16.63 9.17 2.80
C VAL A 636 -18.06 9.20 2.25
N PRO A 637 -18.32 9.54 0.97
CA PRO A 637 -19.66 9.48 0.40
C PRO A 637 -20.26 8.07 0.30
N TRP A 638 -19.44 7.03 0.12
CA TRP A 638 -19.93 5.64 0.20
C TRP A 638 -20.35 5.29 1.64
N VAL A 639 -19.67 5.85 2.64
CA VAL A 639 -20.07 5.71 4.05
C VAL A 639 -21.41 6.43 4.31
N MET A 640 -21.63 7.62 3.73
CA MET A 640 -22.93 8.31 3.80
C MET A 640 -24.07 7.49 3.17
N ILE A 641 -23.82 6.90 2.00
CA ILE A 641 -24.80 6.03 1.34
C ILE A 641 -25.08 4.79 2.20
N GLY A 642 -24.05 4.18 2.81
CA GLY A 642 -24.22 3.08 3.76
C GLY A 642 -25.06 3.47 4.98
N TYR A 643 -24.84 4.64 5.56
CA TYR A 643 -25.62 5.17 6.68
C TYR A 643 -27.09 5.38 6.31
N ILE A 644 -27.38 5.98 5.15
CA ILE A 644 -28.76 6.16 4.64
C ILE A 644 -29.44 4.81 4.40
N ILE A 645 -28.73 3.84 3.80
CA ILE A 645 -29.25 2.47 3.60
C ILE A 645 -29.55 1.79 4.94
N GLY A 646 -28.71 1.97 5.96
CA GLY A 646 -28.96 1.50 7.33
C GLY A 646 -30.25 2.10 7.91
N ILE A 647 -30.39 3.43 7.88
CA ILE A 647 -31.61 4.14 8.31
C ILE A 647 -32.85 3.59 7.57
N MET A 648 -32.79 3.46 6.25
CA MET A 648 -33.89 2.94 5.44
C MET A 648 -34.27 1.50 5.82
N ILE A 649 -33.30 0.59 5.96
CA ILE A 649 -33.55 -0.81 6.31
C ILE A 649 -34.18 -0.94 7.70
N PHE A 650 -33.66 -0.20 8.69
CA PHE A 650 -34.15 -0.34 10.06
C PHE A 650 -35.53 0.29 10.27
N TYR A 651 -35.80 1.50 9.78
CA TYR A 651 -37.13 2.10 9.99
C TYR A 651 -38.23 1.52 9.07
N LEU A 652 -37.88 0.93 7.91
CA LEU A 652 -38.84 0.10 7.15
C LEU A 652 -39.20 -1.18 7.91
N GLY A 653 -38.23 -1.89 8.48
CA GLY A 653 -38.47 -3.18 9.13
C GLY A 653 -39.29 -3.13 10.43
N ILE A 654 -39.55 -1.92 10.96
CA ILE A 654 -40.38 -1.68 12.14
C ILE A 654 -41.73 -1.02 11.76
N ASN A 655 -41.93 -0.66 10.48
CA ASN A 655 -43.08 0.12 9.97
C ASN A 655 -43.27 1.51 10.64
N GLU A 656 -42.22 2.10 11.21
CA GLU A 656 -42.29 3.38 11.94
C GLU A 656 -41.98 4.62 11.07
N ALA A 657 -41.43 4.44 9.87
CA ALA A 657 -41.22 5.54 8.93
C ALA A 657 -42.49 5.86 8.13
N SER A 658 -42.91 7.13 8.13
CA SER A 658 -43.86 7.63 7.13
C SER A 658 -43.22 7.64 5.73
N ASP A 659 -44.02 7.41 4.69
CA ASP A 659 -43.55 7.38 3.30
C ASP A 659 -42.74 8.63 2.92
N SER A 660 -43.19 9.81 3.39
CA SER A 660 -42.51 11.10 3.20
C SER A 660 -41.06 11.13 3.72
N VAL A 661 -40.76 10.41 4.80
CA VAL A 661 -39.41 10.28 5.35
C VAL A 661 -38.58 9.32 4.48
N MET A 662 -39.18 8.23 4.01
CA MET A 662 -38.54 7.27 3.11
C MET A 662 -38.17 7.89 1.76
N ASP A 663 -39.08 8.67 1.16
CA ASP A 663 -38.81 9.46 -0.04
C ASP A 663 -37.70 10.49 0.17
N SER A 664 -37.68 11.14 1.34
CA SER A 664 -36.60 12.08 1.70
C SER A 664 -35.23 11.38 1.77
N LEU A 665 -35.16 10.17 2.35
CA LEU A 665 -33.95 9.36 2.44
C LEU A 665 -33.49 8.89 1.05
N LEU A 666 -34.42 8.43 0.21
CA LEU A 666 -34.13 8.00 -1.16
C LEU A 666 -33.61 9.18 -2.02
N SER A 667 -34.27 10.33 -1.94
CA SER A 667 -33.85 11.59 -2.57
C SER A 667 -32.45 12.00 -2.11
N MET A 668 -32.18 11.95 -0.80
CA MET A 668 -30.86 12.24 -0.24
C MET A 668 -29.77 11.27 -0.72
N CYS A 669 -30.10 9.98 -0.87
CA CYS A 669 -29.22 8.97 -1.45
C CYS A 669 -28.86 9.31 -2.91
N ILE A 670 -29.86 9.68 -3.73
CA ILE A 670 -29.68 10.13 -5.11
C ILE A 670 -28.82 11.40 -5.16
N CYS A 671 -29.08 12.38 -4.29
CA CYS A 671 -28.28 13.60 -4.16
C CYS A 671 -26.82 13.31 -3.78
N PHE A 672 -26.55 12.35 -2.89
CA PHE A 672 -25.17 11.92 -2.59
C PHE A 672 -24.48 11.29 -3.79
N VAL A 673 -25.16 10.42 -4.55
CA VAL A 673 -24.60 9.83 -5.78
C VAL A 673 -24.31 10.91 -6.84
N ILE A 674 -25.23 11.85 -7.05
CA ILE A 674 -25.02 13.00 -7.93
C ILE A 674 -23.85 13.85 -7.44
N LEU A 675 -23.74 14.12 -6.14
CA LEU A 675 -22.64 14.87 -5.54
C LEU A 675 -21.29 14.16 -5.74
N MET A 676 -21.24 12.82 -5.68
CA MET A 676 -20.03 12.05 -6.02
C MET A 676 -19.65 12.24 -7.49
N PHE A 677 -20.60 12.08 -8.42
CA PHE A 677 -20.34 12.24 -9.85
C PHE A 677 -19.87 13.66 -10.20
N ILE A 678 -20.61 14.68 -9.75
CA ILE A 678 -20.24 16.10 -9.92
C ILE A 678 -18.85 16.33 -9.35
N SER A 679 -18.62 15.97 -8.08
CA SER A 679 -17.40 16.36 -7.39
C SER A 679 -16.16 15.50 -7.73
N LYS A 680 -16.33 14.38 -8.45
CA LYS A 680 -15.26 13.60 -9.12
C LYS A 680 -15.01 14.08 -10.56
N ARG A 681 -15.98 14.74 -11.21
CA ARG A 681 -15.86 15.36 -12.57
C ARG A 681 -15.46 16.84 -12.56
N CYS A 682 -15.77 17.60 -11.50
CA CYS A 682 -15.68 19.05 -11.47
C CYS A 682 -14.22 19.55 -11.50
N LYS A 683 -13.79 20.02 -12.67
CA LYS A 683 -12.42 20.48 -12.95
C LYS A 683 -12.03 21.74 -12.17
N CYS A 684 -12.97 22.63 -11.86
CA CYS A 684 -12.72 23.96 -11.28
C CYS A 684 -11.86 23.95 -9.99
N CYS A 685 -11.89 22.87 -9.21
CA CYS A 685 -11.02 22.73 -8.03
C CYS A 685 -9.54 22.51 -8.38
N CYS A 686 -9.23 21.88 -9.52
CA CYS A 686 -7.87 21.76 -10.04
C CYS A 686 -7.35 23.10 -10.58
N ASP A 687 -8.24 23.93 -11.14
CA ASP A 687 -7.86 25.26 -11.64
C ASP A 687 -7.52 26.20 -10.47
N ASN A 688 -8.24 26.12 -9.35
CA ASN A 688 -7.85 26.79 -8.11
C ASN A 688 -6.56 26.21 -7.49
N TYR A 689 -6.28 24.90 -7.61
CA TYR A 689 -5.00 24.32 -7.20
C TYR A 689 -3.83 24.87 -8.03
N LEU A 690 -3.99 24.96 -9.35
CA LEU A 690 -3.00 25.56 -10.26
C LEU A 690 -2.83 27.08 -10.05
N LYS A 691 -3.92 27.84 -9.90
CA LYS A 691 -3.86 29.29 -9.59
C LYS A 691 -3.17 29.56 -8.26
N ASN A 692 -3.44 28.75 -7.22
CA ASN A 692 -2.77 28.89 -5.93
C ASN A 692 -1.29 28.48 -5.98
N ILE A 693 -0.94 27.45 -6.75
CA ILE A 693 0.46 27.11 -7.06
C ILE A 693 1.14 28.33 -7.69
N MET A 694 0.61 28.85 -8.80
CA MET A 694 1.22 29.95 -9.55
C MET A 694 1.42 31.19 -8.67
N LYS A 695 0.40 31.61 -7.91
CA LYS A 695 0.48 32.74 -6.97
C LYS A 695 1.59 32.61 -5.94
N ILE A 696 1.92 31.39 -5.49
CA ILE A 696 2.96 31.15 -4.49
C ILE A 696 4.35 31.02 -5.15
N THR A 697 4.42 30.54 -6.39
CA THR A 697 5.70 30.30 -7.08
C THR A 697 6.22 31.47 -7.91
N HIS A 698 5.43 32.52 -8.13
CA HIS A 698 5.98 33.82 -8.60
C HIS A 698 6.94 34.47 -7.59
N ILE A 699 7.08 33.90 -6.38
CA ILE A 699 7.90 34.42 -5.28
C ILE A 699 9.31 33.78 -5.28
N ASP A 700 9.50 32.60 -5.89
CA ASP A 700 10.76 31.85 -5.81
C ASP A 700 10.99 30.93 -7.03
N GLU A 701 11.72 31.43 -8.03
CA GLU A 701 12.03 30.68 -9.25
C GLU A 701 12.99 29.50 -9.02
N LYS A 702 13.88 29.61 -8.03
CA LYS A 702 14.87 28.58 -7.69
C LYS A 702 14.19 27.28 -7.24
N ALA A 703 13.12 27.44 -6.45
CA ALA A 703 12.26 26.33 -6.01
C ALA A 703 11.53 25.56 -7.15
N ASN A 704 11.73 25.93 -8.42
CA ASN A 704 11.17 25.27 -9.60
C ASN A 704 12.19 24.42 -10.41
N ASP A 705 13.51 24.52 -10.19
CA ASP A 705 14.54 23.82 -11.01
C ASP A 705 14.91 22.41 -10.47
N TYR A 706 14.84 21.41 -11.34
CA TYR A 706 15.25 20.03 -11.11
C TYR A 706 16.70 19.91 -10.58
N PHE A 707 17.62 20.70 -11.12
CA PHE A 707 19.04 20.58 -10.82
C PHE A 707 19.41 21.06 -9.41
N GLU A 708 18.60 21.94 -8.80
CA GLU A 708 18.78 22.34 -7.40
C GLU A 708 18.37 21.23 -6.43
N PHE A 709 17.30 20.49 -6.74
CA PHE A 709 16.83 19.38 -5.91
C PHE A 709 17.54 18.05 -6.17
N LEU A 710 18.19 17.87 -7.33
CA LEU A 710 18.88 16.63 -7.74
C LEU A 710 19.90 16.06 -6.71
N PRO A 711 20.67 16.89 -5.95
CA PRO A 711 21.52 16.39 -4.86
C PRO A 711 20.71 15.82 -3.68
N SER A 712 19.52 16.35 -3.41
CA SER A 712 18.64 15.90 -2.32
C SER A 712 17.89 14.59 -2.66
N PHE A 713 17.78 14.25 -3.95
CA PHE A 713 17.06 13.07 -4.42
C PHE A 713 17.82 11.77 -4.12
N THR A 714 17.32 11.04 -3.12
CA THR A 714 17.78 9.70 -2.71
C THR A 714 17.74 8.66 -3.83
N SER A 715 16.96 8.92 -4.89
CA SER A 715 16.74 8.05 -6.04
C SER A 715 16.08 8.85 -7.17
N ASP A 716 16.19 8.34 -8.39
CA ASP A 716 15.47 8.81 -9.58
C ASP A 716 15.17 7.62 -10.51
N TYR A 717 14.45 7.88 -11.61
CA TYR A 717 14.01 6.85 -12.55
C TYR A 717 15.19 6.16 -13.26
N GLU A 718 16.30 6.86 -13.51
CA GLU A 718 17.47 6.31 -14.21
C GLU A 718 18.30 5.41 -13.27
N ARG A 719 18.46 5.80 -11.99
CA ARG A 719 19.17 5.04 -10.93
C ARG A 719 18.39 3.83 -10.39
N GLU A 720 17.06 3.82 -10.46
CA GLU A 720 16.25 2.66 -10.03
C GLU A 720 16.04 1.60 -11.14
N ASN A 721 15.89 2.02 -12.40
CA ASN A 721 15.77 1.12 -13.54
C ASN A 721 17.02 0.24 -13.69
N HIS A 722 16.87 -1.08 -13.54
CA HIS A 722 18.01 -2.01 -13.48
C HIS A 722 18.87 -2.07 -14.77
N VAL A 723 18.39 -1.52 -15.88
CA VAL A 723 19.17 -1.42 -17.13
C VAL A 723 20.04 -0.16 -17.14
N THR A 724 19.45 1.01 -16.91
CA THR A 724 20.15 2.32 -16.96
C THR A 724 20.91 2.67 -15.69
N ARG A 725 20.69 1.93 -14.59
CA ARG A 725 21.21 2.22 -13.23
C ARG A 725 22.69 2.61 -13.18
N LYS A 726 23.57 1.97 -13.94
CA LYS A 726 25.01 2.33 -13.99
C LYS A 726 25.19 3.77 -14.48
N ILE A 727 24.67 4.07 -15.67
CA ILE A 727 24.72 5.37 -16.34
C ILE A 727 24.09 6.46 -15.45
N GLY A 728 22.92 6.19 -14.84
CA GLY A 728 22.28 7.15 -13.93
C GLY A 728 23.10 7.48 -12.67
N TRP A 729 23.82 6.50 -12.10
CA TRP A 729 24.74 6.78 -10.98
C TRP A 729 26.00 7.51 -11.46
N GLU A 730 26.53 7.19 -12.63
CA GLU A 730 27.70 7.85 -13.21
C GLU A 730 27.41 9.33 -13.55
N LYS A 731 26.25 9.63 -14.18
CA LYS A 731 25.75 10.99 -14.39
C LYS A 731 25.58 11.75 -13.08
N TRP A 732 24.90 11.16 -12.09
CA TRP A 732 24.66 11.80 -10.79
C TRP A 732 25.97 12.07 -10.03
N ILE A 733 26.96 11.17 -10.07
CA ILE A 733 28.28 11.38 -9.45
C ILE A 733 29.07 12.47 -10.17
N LYS A 734 29.06 12.52 -11.51
CA LYS A 734 29.69 13.62 -12.27
C LYS A 734 29.05 14.96 -11.90
N PHE A 735 27.71 15.03 -11.89
CA PHE A 735 26.97 16.24 -11.51
C PHE A 735 27.23 16.66 -10.05
N ALA A 736 27.21 15.72 -9.09
CA ALA A 736 27.48 16.03 -7.69
C ALA A 736 28.90 16.58 -7.44
N LYS A 737 29.88 16.24 -8.30
CA LYS A 737 31.25 16.79 -8.28
C LYS A 737 31.40 18.12 -9.01
N GLN A 738 30.71 18.31 -10.14
CA GLN A 738 30.99 19.40 -11.09
C GLN A 738 29.87 20.47 -11.17
N LYS A 739 28.67 20.18 -10.67
CA LYS A 739 27.43 21.00 -10.75
C LYS A 739 27.00 21.45 -12.16
N ARG A 740 27.64 21.00 -13.25
CA ARG A 740 27.32 21.38 -14.63
C ARG A 740 26.06 20.67 -15.15
N LYS A 741 25.06 21.43 -15.63
CA LYS A 741 23.79 20.90 -16.15
C LYS A 741 23.97 20.12 -17.47
N GLU A 742 24.96 20.49 -18.29
CA GLU A 742 25.38 19.84 -19.55
C GLU A 742 25.49 18.31 -19.46
N ILE A 743 25.91 17.79 -18.30
CA ILE A 743 26.12 16.35 -18.02
C ILE A 743 24.85 15.51 -18.27
N TYR A 744 23.67 16.12 -18.17
CA TYR A 744 22.39 15.46 -18.45
C TYR A 744 21.84 15.73 -19.86
N TYR A 745 22.27 16.81 -20.53
CA TYR A 745 21.77 17.17 -21.87
C TYR A 745 22.56 16.51 -23.01
N ASN A 746 23.81 16.11 -22.77
CA ASN A 746 24.72 15.54 -23.77
C ASN A 746 24.64 13.99 -23.87
N TYR A 747 23.52 13.37 -23.46
CA TYR A 747 23.29 11.90 -23.37
C TYR A 747 21.82 11.51 -23.62
#